data_AF-A0A850GAJ1-F1
#
_entry.id   AF-A0A850GAJ1-F1
#
_cell.length_a   1.000
_cell.length_b   1.000
_cell.length_c   1.000
_cell.angle_alpha   90.00
_cell.angle_beta   90.00
_cell.angle_gamma   90.00
#
_symmetry.space_group_name_H-M   'P 1'
#
loop_
_entity.id
_entity.type
_entity.pdbx_description
1 polymer ?
#
loop_
_entity_poly.entity_id
_entity_poly.type
_entity_poly.pdbx_seq_one_letter_code
_entity_poly.pdbx_strand_id
1 'polypeptide(L)'
;MSTGSKPSTGSKPSAGSKPGAAKPRGSQPSAALDSESTRVDPVTLIRSREKELRQPLKDWILPFAFVGTAAALIFAVSILFDSVASYVSPPPPGEMDQGFTLGGLWRALTNQDLEQARNTLGNLGEVMAAVLGLALTVSSIIVQLAATRFTPIVTSLFFRARTNLLVLGFFVVCNAYVLWVNFAIGEGSVPRVGVVLSMLLLTTSLCLLFPYFAYVFNFLEPDSIISRITTDGLASSTPYRGRGRRSISARQHGATQAVEHLANIGLNAVQQKDKNIASSTTNALCNFAIYYGDTKAGMVQSWSAIPDWNRQSPDFVSLSDEAIEDLRGRGTWLEWKILRQYQMLFGEGLERMKDLCYLIAINTRRLGEAASRHGDLPALDLTIKFFNTYLRATINANDTRTCYNILHQYRQLGGFVIEHRDTDPNDLILDQPVSMTSTLTVSLGAPAGDLSELEKRGLEIARYMRYYSGIAFGRGMAFVTEVIAHDVGALCAKAFHADIPFHDELLATFLRVDDSAESSTSDTTLKGVRRAQVKLATTYMMNGAEPLARRIQADMKNEPAERLRSIWGELAALRTREFWEVNDRGSNFDYLTDEQKSQLPIFFSWFPALNREAIEAARKGLFGPPGAAVVSVNAP
;
A
#
# COMPACT_ATOMS: atom_id res chain seq x y z
N MET A 1 -6.60 -17.76 63.01
CA MET A 1 -7.88 -17.59 63.75
C MET A 1 -8.96 -17.36 62.71
N SER A 2 -9.66 -18.41 62.29
CA SER A 2 -10.89 -18.95 62.91
C SER A 2 -12.17 -18.32 62.34
N THR A 3 -12.84 -19.14 61.51
CA THR A 3 -14.29 -19.46 61.56
C THR A 3 -15.31 -18.37 61.28
N GLY A 4 -16.21 -18.52 60.29
CA GLY A 4 -17.49 -19.26 60.41
C GLY A 4 -18.63 -18.24 60.62
N SER A 5 -19.90 -18.40 60.26
CA SER A 5 -20.73 -19.46 59.70
C SER A 5 -22.16 -18.88 59.54
N LYS A 6 -22.94 -19.43 58.59
CA LYS A 6 -24.42 -19.41 58.38
C LYS A 6 -25.29 -19.45 59.67
N PRO A 7 -26.62 -19.17 59.69
CA PRO A 7 -27.74 -19.84 58.95
C PRO A 7 -28.91 -18.90 58.50
N SER A 8 -29.86 -19.20 57.58
CA SER A 8 -30.80 -20.30 57.23
C SER A 8 -32.22 -20.21 57.85
N THR A 9 -33.22 -20.71 57.08
CA THR A 9 -34.68 -20.97 57.35
C THR A 9 -35.70 -19.87 56.94
N GLY A 10 -36.86 -20.13 56.32
CA GLY A 10 -37.55 -21.35 55.86
C GLY A 10 -38.98 -21.10 55.29
N SER A 11 -39.52 -22.10 54.55
CA SER A 11 -40.93 -22.55 54.30
C SER A 11 -42.03 -21.62 53.69
N LYS A 12 -42.61 -21.86 52.49
CA LYS A 12 -43.70 -22.82 52.00
C LYS A 12 -45.15 -22.47 52.46
N PRO A 13 -46.30 -22.96 51.87
CA PRO A 13 -46.58 -23.71 50.61
C PRO A 13 -47.95 -23.45 49.83
N SER A 14 -48.04 -24.02 48.60
CA SER A 14 -49.13 -24.75 47.86
C SER A 14 -50.63 -24.37 47.74
N ALA A 15 -51.20 -24.49 46.51
CA ALA A 15 -52.35 -25.34 46.05
C ALA A 15 -52.87 -24.83 44.66
N GLY A 16 -53.39 -25.56 43.65
CA GLY A 16 -53.72 -26.97 43.41
C GLY A 16 -54.18 -27.26 41.95
N SER A 17 -54.00 -28.53 41.54
CA SER A 17 -54.67 -29.44 40.55
C SER A 17 -55.40 -29.01 39.23
N LYS A 18 -54.82 -29.47 38.08
CA LYS A 18 -55.31 -30.40 36.98
C LYS A 18 -56.71 -30.24 36.30
N PRO A 19 -57.03 -30.89 35.13
CA PRO A 19 -56.22 -31.44 34.00
C PRO A 19 -56.80 -31.18 32.56
N GLY A 20 -56.05 -31.52 31.50
CA GLY A 20 -56.63 -32.16 30.30
C GLY A 20 -56.49 -31.50 28.90
N ALA A 21 -56.05 -32.33 27.95
CA ALA A 21 -56.27 -32.32 26.48
C ALA A 21 -55.31 -31.54 25.56
N ALA A 22 -54.90 -32.27 24.51
CA ALA A 22 -53.81 -32.02 23.59
C ALA A 22 -54.24 -31.43 22.24
N LYS A 23 -53.37 -30.64 21.59
CA LYS A 23 -52.96 -30.72 20.16
C LYS A 23 -51.95 -29.60 19.79
N PRO A 24 -51.16 -29.78 18.72
CA PRO A 24 -49.81 -29.19 18.58
C PRO A 24 -49.85 -27.75 18.09
N ARG A 25 -48.98 -26.89 18.66
CA ARG A 25 -48.71 -25.56 18.12
C ARG A 25 -47.69 -25.65 16.99
N GLY A 26 -48.10 -25.14 15.84
CA GLY A 26 -47.29 -25.02 14.65
C GLY A 26 -46.03 -24.19 14.87
N SER A 27 -45.05 -24.54 14.03
CA SER A 27 -43.84 -23.79 13.71
C SER A 27 -44.11 -22.29 13.58
N GLN A 28 -43.57 -21.51 14.52
CA GLN A 28 -43.25 -20.10 14.24
C GLN A 28 -42.01 -20.07 13.34
N PRO A 29 -42.03 -19.30 12.23
CA PRO A 29 -40.85 -19.16 11.40
C PRO A 29 -39.79 -18.37 12.17
N SER A 30 -38.60 -18.96 12.26
CA SER A 30 -37.37 -18.30 12.69
C SER A 30 -37.24 -16.98 11.93
N ALA A 31 -37.21 -15.87 12.68
CA ALA A 31 -36.87 -14.57 12.16
C ALA A 31 -35.48 -14.68 11.51
N ALA A 32 -35.45 -14.66 10.18
CA ALA A 32 -34.25 -14.40 9.43
C ALA A 32 -33.78 -13.00 9.84
N LEU A 33 -32.67 -12.95 10.57
CA LEU A 33 -31.82 -11.77 10.64
C LEU A 33 -31.22 -11.60 9.25
N ASP A 34 -31.96 -10.93 8.37
CA ASP A 34 -31.40 -10.30 7.18
C ASP A 34 -30.44 -9.21 7.65
N SER A 35 -29.21 -9.61 8.01
CA SER A 35 -28.09 -8.69 7.96
C SER A 35 -27.78 -8.48 6.49
N GLU A 36 -28.52 -7.58 5.85
CA GLU A 36 -28.01 -6.87 4.68
C GLU A 36 -26.68 -6.24 5.10
N SER A 37 -25.58 -6.94 4.84
CA SER A 37 -24.25 -6.37 4.89
C SER A 37 -24.20 -5.35 3.76
N THR A 38 -24.63 -4.11 4.05
CA THR A 38 -24.45 -2.99 3.13
C THR A 38 -22.98 -2.96 2.75
N ARG A 39 -22.68 -3.31 1.49
CA ARG A 39 -21.38 -3.12 0.85
C ARG A 39 -20.98 -1.67 1.08
N VAL A 40 -20.17 -1.39 2.08
CA VAL A 40 -19.64 -0.05 2.30
C VAL A 40 -18.71 0.24 1.13
N ASP A 41 -19.06 1.25 0.33
CA ASP A 41 -18.34 1.63 -0.89
C ASP A 41 -16.85 1.86 -0.57
N PRO A 42 -15.91 1.15 -1.21
CA PRO A 42 -14.48 1.29 -0.98
C PRO A 42 -13.98 2.73 -1.14
N VAL A 43 -14.59 3.51 -2.05
CA VAL A 43 -14.27 4.93 -2.25
C VAL A 43 -14.82 5.79 -1.11
N THR A 44 -15.94 5.40 -0.49
CA THR A 44 -16.39 6.03 0.76
C THR A 44 -15.52 5.67 1.94
N LEU A 45 -15.01 4.44 2.02
CA LEU A 45 -14.03 4.04 3.03
C LEU A 45 -12.73 4.82 2.87
N ILE A 46 -12.20 4.92 1.65
CA ILE A 46 -11.01 5.73 1.34
C ILE A 46 -11.26 7.20 1.65
N ARG A 47 -12.41 7.79 1.26
CA ARG A 47 -12.73 9.19 1.60
C ARG A 47 -12.99 9.42 3.08
N SER A 48 -13.58 8.46 3.78
CA SER A 48 -13.80 8.53 5.23
C SER A 48 -12.49 8.46 5.99
N ARG A 49 -11.55 7.62 5.51
CA ARG A 49 -10.18 7.52 6.01
C ARG A 49 -9.31 8.70 5.59
N GLU A 50 -9.53 9.28 4.40
CA GLU A 50 -8.96 10.56 3.99
C GLU A 50 -9.47 11.68 4.91
N LYS A 51 -10.71 11.58 5.41
CA LYS A 51 -11.28 12.48 6.43
C LYS A 51 -10.63 12.28 7.81
N GLU A 52 -10.21 11.07 8.15
CA GLU A 52 -9.43 10.76 9.37
C GLU A 52 -7.97 11.22 9.26
N LEU A 53 -7.34 11.11 8.09
CA LEU A 53 -6.01 11.69 7.78
C LEU A 53 -6.03 13.21 7.64
N ARG A 54 -7.21 13.83 7.45
CA ARG A 54 -7.44 15.28 7.42
C ARG A 54 -7.51 15.94 8.81
N GLN A 55 -6.85 15.37 9.82
CA GLN A 55 -6.61 16.08 11.09
C GLN A 55 -5.26 16.81 11.12
N PRO A 56 -5.06 17.83 10.27
CA PRO A 56 -4.25 18.97 10.68
C PRO A 56 -5.01 20.30 10.68
N LEU A 57 -6.19 20.40 10.05
CA LEU A 57 -6.95 21.66 10.05
C LEU A 57 -7.42 22.07 11.46
N LYS A 58 -7.76 21.10 12.30
CA LYS A 58 -8.22 21.34 13.69
C LYS A 58 -7.08 21.85 14.59
N ASP A 59 -5.88 21.31 14.39
CA ASP A 59 -4.69 21.65 15.18
C ASP A 59 -4.13 23.03 14.84
N TRP A 60 -4.35 23.49 13.62
CA TRP A 60 -4.00 24.85 13.20
C TRP A 60 -5.13 25.83 13.52
N ILE A 61 -6.41 25.50 13.30
CA ILE A 61 -7.51 26.43 13.60
C ILE A 61 -7.51 26.85 15.08
N LEU A 62 -7.17 25.95 16.01
CA LEU A 62 -7.24 26.23 17.45
C LEU A 62 -6.28 27.35 17.93
N PRO A 63 -4.95 27.30 17.70
CA PRO A 63 -4.03 28.37 18.09
C PRO A 63 -4.30 29.68 17.35
N PHE A 64 -4.80 29.65 16.11
CA PHE A 64 -5.06 30.87 15.34
C PHE A 64 -6.43 31.50 15.67
N ALA A 65 -7.46 30.69 15.91
CA ALA A 65 -8.71 31.16 16.50
C ALA A 65 -8.45 31.74 17.90
N PHE A 66 -7.53 31.16 18.67
CA PHE A 66 -7.08 31.74 19.92
C PHE A 66 -6.49 33.15 19.73
N VAL A 67 -5.63 33.40 18.74
CA VAL A 67 -5.10 34.76 18.47
C VAL A 67 -6.22 35.74 18.11
N GLY A 68 -7.14 35.36 17.21
CA GLY A 68 -8.28 36.22 16.85
C GLY A 68 -9.19 36.50 18.04
N THR A 69 -9.46 35.50 18.87
CA THR A 69 -10.27 35.63 20.09
C THR A 69 -9.55 36.44 21.15
N ALA A 70 -8.23 36.27 21.29
CA ALA A 70 -7.39 37.05 22.20
C ALA A 70 -7.35 38.52 21.79
N ALA A 71 -7.21 38.83 20.49
CA ALA A 71 -7.29 40.20 20.00
C ALA A 71 -8.67 40.83 20.26
N ALA A 72 -9.75 40.09 20.01
CA ALA A 72 -11.11 40.54 20.33
C ALA A 72 -11.33 40.74 21.84
N LEU A 73 -10.75 39.88 22.67
CA LEU A 73 -10.84 39.97 24.13
C LEU A 73 -10.01 41.13 24.68
N ILE A 74 -8.79 41.34 24.18
CA ILE A 74 -7.95 42.52 24.52
C ILE A 74 -8.69 43.80 24.13
N PHE A 75 -9.28 43.84 22.93
CA PHE A 75 -10.10 44.97 22.51
C PHE A 75 -11.30 45.19 23.45
N ALA A 76 -12.06 44.13 23.75
CA ALA A 76 -13.21 44.21 24.65
C ALA A 76 -12.83 44.67 26.07
N VAL A 77 -11.70 44.20 26.61
CA VAL A 77 -11.18 44.63 27.91
C VAL A 77 -10.73 46.09 27.88
N SER A 78 -10.09 46.55 26.80
CA SER A 78 -9.73 47.96 26.62
C SER A 78 -10.98 48.85 26.62
N ILE A 79 -12.00 48.49 25.84
CA ILE A 79 -13.28 49.22 25.77
C ILE A 79 -13.97 49.24 27.14
N LEU A 80 -13.94 48.12 27.87
CA LEU A 80 -14.53 48.03 29.20
C LEU A 80 -13.76 48.90 30.20
N PHE A 81 -12.43 48.91 30.14
CA PHE A 81 -11.58 49.77 30.97
C PHE A 81 -11.84 51.25 30.70
N ASP A 82 -11.92 51.66 29.43
CA ASP A 82 -12.22 53.05 29.05
C ASP A 82 -13.63 53.47 29.53
N SER A 83 -14.61 52.56 29.47
CA SER A 83 -15.96 52.82 29.97
C SER A 83 -16.01 52.97 31.50
N VAL A 84 -15.22 52.18 32.23
CA VAL A 84 -15.14 52.24 33.69
C VAL A 84 -14.31 53.44 34.15
N ALA A 85 -13.20 53.75 33.47
CA ALA A 85 -12.39 54.93 33.74
C ALA A 85 -13.19 56.23 33.55
N SER A 86 -14.04 56.27 32.52
CA SER A 86 -14.98 57.37 32.28
C SER A 86 -16.06 57.50 33.37
N TYR A 87 -16.43 56.40 34.02
CA TYR A 87 -17.41 56.39 35.12
C TYR A 87 -16.78 56.76 36.47
N VAL A 88 -15.52 56.37 36.71
CA VAL A 88 -14.79 56.59 37.97
C VAL A 88 -14.20 58.00 38.06
N SER A 89 -13.77 58.59 36.94
CA SER A 89 -13.24 59.96 36.85
C SER A 89 -14.11 60.81 35.92
N PRO A 90 -15.27 61.30 36.38
CA PRO A 90 -16.14 62.16 35.56
C PRO A 90 -15.46 63.50 35.28
N PRO A 91 -15.65 64.08 34.07
CA PRO A 91 -15.08 65.38 33.72
C PRO A 91 -15.61 66.50 34.64
N PRO A 92 -14.81 67.58 34.85
CA PRO A 92 -15.24 68.70 35.68
C PRO A 92 -16.53 69.36 35.15
N PRO A 93 -17.38 69.90 36.04
CA PRO A 93 -18.70 70.39 35.66
C PRO A 93 -18.60 71.62 34.73
N GLY A 94 -19.05 71.46 33.49
CA GLY A 94 -19.05 72.52 32.46
C GLY A 94 -18.65 72.05 31.06
N GLU A 95 -18.01 70.88 30.93
CA GLU A 95 -17.72 70.25 29.64
C GLU A 95 -18.82 69.23 29.27
N MET A 96 -19.24 69.20 28.00
CA MET A 96 -20.25 68.25 27.52
C MET A 96 -19.83 66.81 27.81
N ASP A 97 -20.80 65.95 28.11
CA ASP A 97 -20.66 64.53 28.48
C ASP A 97 -19.82 63.75 27.44
N GLN A 98 -18.49 63.76 27.62
CA GLN A 98 -17.48 63.10 26.76
C GLN A 98 -17.04 61.74 27.33
N GLY A 99 -17.84 61.14 28.22
CA GLY A 99 -17.55 59.79 28.71
C GLY A 99 -17.58 58.78 27.57
N PHE A 100 -16.61 57.86 27.52
CA PHE A 100 -16.60 56.79 26.55
C PHE A 100 -17.76 55.82 26.81
N THR A 101 -18.77 55.80 25.92
CA THR A 101 -19.96 54.94 26.03
C THR A 101 -20.05 53.93 24.89
N LEU A 102 -20.60 52.73 25.15
CA LEU A 102 -20.82 51.69 24.13
C LEU A 102 -21.69 52.19 22.96
N GLY A 103 -22.69 53.02 23.25
CA GLY A 103 -23.51 53.69 22.22
C GLY A 103 -22.74 54.73 21.41
N GLY A 104 -21.78 55.43 22.05
CA GLY A 104 -20.84 56.35 21.40
C GLY A 104 -19.89 55.62 20.45
N LEU A 105 -19.35 54.46 20.86
CA LEU A 105 -18.50 53.62 19.99
C LEU A 105 -19.28 53.09 18.77
N TRP A 106 -20.53 52.64 18.97
CA TRP A 106 -21.38 52.23 17.84
C TRP A 106 -21.66 53.39 16.87
N ARG A 107 -21.93 54.59 17.39
CA ARG A 107 -22.07 55.80 16.54
C ARG A 107 -20.75 56.18 15.86
N ALA A 108 -19.60 56.05 16.53
CA ALA A 108 -18.30 56.36 15.94
C ALA A 108 -17.94 55.38 14.80
N LEU A 109 -18.29 54.10 14.94
CA LEU A 109 -18.09 53.09 13.88
C LEU A 109 -19.06 53.29 12.70
N THR A 110 -20.31 53.69 12.95
CA THR A 110 -21.35 53.77 11.91
C THR A 110 -21.48 55.15 11.26
N ASN A 111 -21.15 56.23 11.97
CA ASN A 111 -21.24 57.62 11.52
C ASN A 111 -19.84 58.24 11.47
N GLN A 112 -19.02 57.77 10.54
CA GLN A 112 -17.73 58.41 10.23
C GLN A 112 -17.92 59.69 9.41
N ASP A 113 -17.07 60.68 9.67
CA ASP A 113 -17.01 61.91 8.88
C ASP A 113 -16.29 61.69 7.53
N LEU A 114 -16.45 62.62 6.58
CA LEU A 114 -15.92 62.50 5.22
C LEU A 114 -14.40 62.24 5.19
N GLU A 115 -13.65 62.97 6.02
CA GLU A 115 -12.19 62.83 6.12
C GLU A 115 -11.78 61.50 6.75
N GLN A 116 -12.48 61.08 7.82
CA GLN A 116 -12.24 59.79 8.48
C GLN A 116 -12.53 58.61 7.57
N ALA A 117 -13.62 58.67 6.79
CA ALA A 117 -13.98 57.64 5.83
C ALA A 117 -12.95 57.54 4.70
N ARG A 118 -12.48 58.66 4.14
CA ARG A 118 -11.41 58.68 3.12
C ARG A 118 -10.10 58.08 3.65
N ASN A 119 -9.67 58.51 4.83
CA ASN A 119 -8.43 58.01 5.44
C ASN A 119 -8.53 56.52 5.79
N THR A 120 -9.66 56.09 6.34
CA THR A 120 -9.91 54.68 6.66
C THR A 120 -9.90 53.85 5.39
N LEU A 121 -10.66 54.20 4.35
CA LEU A 121 -10.71 53.40 3.12
C LEU A 121 -9.39 53.38 2.35
N GLY A 122 -8.65 54.49 2.33
CA GLY A 122 -7.31 54.54 1.74
C GLY A 122 -6.37 53.54 2.40
N ASN A 123 -6.27 53.57 3.73
CA ASN A 123 -5.44 52.65 4.50
C ASN A 123 -5.94 51.20 4.39
N LEU A 124 -7.25 50.97 4.45
CA LEU A 124 -7.84 49.64 4.27
C LEU A 124 -7.52 49.06 2.89
N GLY A 125 -7.58 49.89 1.84
CA GLY A 125 -7.24 49.49 0.48
C GLY A 125 -5.79 49.03 0.35
N GLU A 126 -4.86 49.79 0.94
CA GLU A 126 -3.43 49.43 0.94
C GLU A 126 -3.17 48.12 1.69
N VAL A 127 -3.72 47.96 2.91
CA VAL A 127 -3.55 46.72 3.70
C VAL A 127 -4.19 45.53 3.00
N MET A 128 -5.38 45.68 2.42
CA MET A 128 -6.07 44.60 1.70
C MET A 128 -5.28 44.16 0.46
N ALA A 129 -4.67 45.11 -0.25
CA ALA A 129 -3.81 44.82 -1.40
C ALA A 129 -2.53 44.11 -0.97
N ALA A 130 -1.93 44.52 0.15
CA ALA A 130 -0.77 43.86 0.75
C ALA A 130 -1.09 42.41 1.17
N VAL A 131 -2.26 42.16 1.78
CA VAL A 131 -2.71 40.80 2.15
C VAL A 131 -2.88 39.91 0.93
N LEU A 132 -3.49 40.42 -0.16
CA LEU A 132 -3.59 39.69 -1.41
C LEU A 132 -2.20 39.38 -2.00
N GLY A 133 -1.30 40.37 -2.02
CA GLY A 133 0.08 40.20 -2.47
C GLY A 133 0.83 39.14 -1.65
N LEU A 134 0.70 39.17 -0.34
CA LEU A 134 1.26 38.17 0.58
C LEU A 134 0.67 36.77 0.31
N ALA A 135 -0.64 36.66 0.16
CA ALA A 135 -1.30 35.40 -0.15
C ALA A 135 -0.81 34.79 -1.46
N LEU A 136 -0.66 35.62 -2.50
CA LEU A 136 -0.18 35.18 -3.81
C LEU A 136 1.29 34.80 -3.79
N THR A 137 2.15 35.60 -3.16
CA THR A 137 3.60 35.34 -3.09
C THR A 137 3.91 34.08 -2.30
N VAL A 138 3.34 33.94 -1.09
CA VAL A 138 3.54 32.74 -0.27
C VAL A 138 2.99 31.50 -0.99
N SER A 139 1.77 31.55 -1.53
CA SER A 139 1.21 30.41 -2.27
C SER A 139 2.07 30.05 -3.49
N SER A 140 2.53 31.04 -4.23
CA SER A 140 3.38 30.84 -5.42
C SER A 140 4.71 30.18 -5.04
N ILE A 141 5.38 30.65 -3.98
CA ILE A 141 6.63 30.06 -3.50
C ILE A 141 6.43 28.60 -3.08
N ILE A 142 5.39 28.29 -2.30
CA ILE A 142 5.16 26.91 -1.84
C ILE A 142 4.82 26.00 -3.05
N VAL A 143 4.01 26.48 -3.99
CA VAL A 143 3.71 25.75 -5.23
C VAL A 143 4.97 25.53 -6.08
N GLN A 144 5.85 26.53 -6.20
CA GLN A 144 7.12 26.40 -6.92
C GLN A 144 8.03 25.36 -6.28
N LEU A 145 8.22 25.41 -4.95
CA LEU A 145 8.99 24.42 -4.20
C LEU A 145 8.45 23.00 -4.39
N ALA A 146 7.12 22.85 -4.30
CA ALA A 146 6.46 21.57 -4.52
C ALA A 146 6.55 21.10 -5.99
N ALA A 147 6.47 22.01 -6.96
CA ALA A 147 6.57 21.68 -8.38
C ALA A 147 7.99 21.20 -8.75
N THR A 148 9.03 21.82 -8.19
CA THR A 148 10.41 21.36 -8.32
C THR A 148 10.60 19.97 -7.70
N ARG A 149 9.96 19.70 -6.57
CA ARG A 149 10.07 18.41 -5.87
C ARG A 149 9.26 17.29 -6.52
N PHE A 150 8.02 17.55 -6.95
CA PHE A 150 7.06 16.49 -7.32
C PHE A 150 6.70 16.40 -8.79
N THR A 151 6.81 17.48 -9.59
CA THR A 151 6.45 17.66 -11.02
C THR A 151 5.58 18.93 -11.19
N PRO A 152 5.62 19.64 -12.33
CA PRO A 152 4.74 20.79 -12.63
C PRO A 152 3.22 20.55 -12.54
N ILE A 153 2.77 19.30 -12.43
CA ILE A 153 1.36 18.93 -12.26
C ILE A 153 0.75 19.62 -11.03
N VAL A 154 1.54 19.77 -9.96
CA VAL A 154 1.12 20.41 -8.71
C VAL A 154 0.55 21.81 -8.95
N THR A 155 1.17 22.58 -9.84
CA THR A 155 0.70 23.91 -10.23
C THR A 155 -0.70 23.84 -10.87
N SER A 156 -0.91 22.89 -11.78
CA SER A 156 -2.22 22.72 -12.43
C SER A 156 -3.31 22.26 -11.43
N LEU A 157 -2.95 21.42 -10.45
CA LEU A 157 -3.85 20.98 -9.39
C LEU A 157 -4.23 22.14 -8.47
N PHE A 158 -3.26 23.01 -8.15
CA PHE A 158 -3.48 24.20 -7.33
C PHE A 158 -4.52 25.14 -7.94
N PHE A 159 -4.40 25.47 -9.23
CA PHE A 159 -5.33 26.37 -9.91
C PHE A 159 -6.71 25.73 -10.18
N ARG A 160 -6.79 24.40 -10.29
CA ARG A 160 -8.06 23.68 -10.44
C ARG A 160 -8.81 23.50 -9.12
N ALA A 161 -8.14 23.69 -7.97
CA ALA A 161 -8.76 23.51 -6.67
C ALA A 161 -9.78 24.62 -6.40
N ARG A 162 -11.04 24.21 -6.18
CA ARG A 162 -12.16 25.15 -5.90
C ARG A 162 -11.88 26.03 -4.68
N THR A 163 -11.27 25.48 -3.63
CA THR A 163 -10.92 26.24 -2.42
C THR A 163 -9.96 27.38 -2.72
N ASN A 164 -8.91 27.13 -3.53
CA ASN A 164 -7.96 28.18 -3.92
C ASN A 164 -8.63 29.27 -4.74
N LEU A 165 -9.44 28.89 -5.73
CA LEU A 165 -10.20 29.85 -6.54
C LEU A 165 -11.17 30.69 -5.70
N LEU A 166 -11.85 30.07 -4.72
CA LEU A 166 -12.78 30.79 -3.85
C LEU A 166 -12.08 31.75 -2.91
N VAL A 167 -10.99 31.34 -2.25
CA VAL A 167 -10.27 32.20 -1.30
C VAL A 167 -9.52 33.32 -2.00
N LEU A 168 -8.78 33.02 -3.08
CA LEU A 168 -8.10 34.04 -3.88
C LEU A 168 -9.11 34.97 -4.56
N GLY A 169 -10.20 34.42 -5.10
CA GLY A 169 -11.30 35.19 -5.66
C GLY A 169 -11.94 36.12 -4.62
N PHE A 170 -12.14 35.63 -3.38
CA PHE A 170 -12.64 36.44 -2.27
C PHE A 170 -11.72 37.63 -1.98
N PHE A 171 -10.40 37.42 -1.90
CA PHE A 171 -9.45 38.53 -1.70
C PHE A 171 -9.49 39.55 -2.84
N VAL A 172 -9.58 39.11 -4.09
CA VAL A 172 -9.70 40.00 -5.26
C VAL A 172 -10.99 40.80 -5.21
N VAL A 173 -12.13 40.16 -4.90
CA VAL A 173 -13.44 40.82 -4.78
C VAL A 173 -13.45 41.83 -3.63
N CYS A 174 -12.86 41.50 -2.47
CA CYS A 174 -12.74 42.43 -1.35
C CYS A 174 -11.93 43.67 -1.72
N ASN A 175 -10.80 43.49 -2.42
CA ASN A 175 -9.99 44.61 -2.91
C ASN A 175 -10.76 45.51 -3.88
N ALA A 176 -11.44 44.92 -4.86
CA ALA A 176 -12.26 45.67 -5.82
C ALA A 176 -13.40 46.42 -5.12
N TYR A 177 -14.04 45.80 -4.14
CA TYR A 177 -15.12 46.41 -3.36
C TYR A 177 -14.63 47.63 -2.57
N VAL A 178 -13.53 47.53 -1.83
CA VAL A 178 -12.95 48.66 -1.07
C VAL A 178 -12.61 49.82 -2.01
N LEU A 179 -12.03 49.51 -3.18
CA LEU A 179 -11.71 50.52 -4.19
C LEU A 179 -12.97 51.22 -4.74
N TRP A 180 -14.05 50.47 -5.03
CA TRP A 180 -15.31 51.06 -5.49
C TRP A 180 -15.99 51.91 -4.43
N VAL A 181 -16.00 51.47 -3.17
CA VAL A 181 -16.53 52.28 -2.07
C VAL A 181 -15.70 53.55 -1.91
N ASN A 182 -14.38 53.49 -2.09
CA ASN A 182 -13.51 54.67 -2.05
C ASN A 182 -13.87 55.69 -3.15
N PHE A 183 -14.15 55.23 -4.38
CA PHE A 183 -14.62 56.10 -5.45
C PHE A 183 -16.03 56.65 -5.24
N ALA A 184 -16.87 55.97 -4.46
CA ALA A 184 -18.22 56.42 -4.15
C ALA A 184 -18.27 57.55 -3.09
N ILE A 185 -17.14 57.92 -2.48
CA ILE A 185 -17.07 58.98 -1.46
C ILE A 185 -17.01 60.36 -2.14
N GLY A 186 -18.09 61.14 -2.02
CA GLY A 186 -18.19 62.52 -2.51
C GLY A 186 -18.60 63.52 -1.43
N GLU A 187 -18.54 64.82 -1.74
CA GLU A 187 -18.84 65.92 -0.79
C GLU A 187 -20.29 65.89 -0.26
N GLY A 188 -21.22 65.22 -0.95
CA GLY A 188 -22.64 65.13 -0.56
C GLY A 188 -23.10 63.79 0.00
N SER A 189 -22.31 62.71 -0.10
CA SER A 189 -22.74 61.37 0.34
C SER A 189 -21.57 60.49 0.77
N VAL A 190 -21.56 60.08 2.04
CA VAL A 190 -20.63 59.09 2.59
C VAL A 190 -21.37 57.75 2.70
N PRO A 191 -20.98 56.70 1.93
CA PRO A 191 -21.61 55.39 1.99
C PRO A 191 -21.23 54.64 3.28
N ARG A 192 -21.85 54.99 4.40
CA ARG A 192 -21.56 54.48 5.76
C ARG A 192 -21.57 52.95 5.86
N VAL A 193 -22.58 52.31 5.28
CA VAL A 193 -22.67 50.83 5.23
C VAL A 193 -21.50 50.24 4.44
N GLY A 194 -21.06 50.92 3.38
CA GLY A 194 -19.91 50.52 2.57
C GLY A 194 -18.60 50.55 3.36
N VAL A 195 -18.41 51.57 4.21
CA VAL A 195 -17.23 51.70 5.07
C VAL A 195 -17.18 50.59 6.12
N VAL A 196 -18.28 50.36 6.85
CA VAL A 196 -18.35 49.31 7.87
C VAL A 196 -18.17 47.93 7.24
N LEU A 197 -18.79 47.67 6.08
CA LEU A 197 -18.60 46.40 5.38
C LEU A 197 -17.15 46.21 4.93
N SER A 198 -16.48 47.27 4.46
CA SER A 198 -15.04 47.24 4.12
C SER A 198 -14.16 46.87 5.33
N MET A 199 -14.46 47.40 6.52
CA MET A 199 -13.76 47.03 7.75
C MET A 199 -13.96 45.56 8.10
N LEU A 200 -15.20 45.06 8.01
CA LEU A 200 -15.51 43.64 8.24
C LEU A 200 -14.83 42.71 7.22
N LEU A 201 -14.80 43.10 5.95
CA LEU A 201 -14.11 42.35 4.90
C LEU A 201 -12.60 42.30 5.15
N LEU A 202 -11.99 43.38 5.68
CA LEU A 202 -10.58 43.36 6.03
C LEU A 202 -10.31 42.39 7.19
N THR A 203 -11.08 42.49 8.27
CA THR A 203 -10.95 41.57 9.42
C THR A 203 -11.10 40.13 8.98
N THR A 204 -12.10 39.85 8.14
CA THR A 204 -12.32 38.52 7.56
C THR A 204 -11.13 38.08 6.71
N SER A 205 -10.56 38.97 5.89
CA SER A 205 -9.44 38.65 5.02
C SER A 205 -8.17 38.31 5.82
N LEU A 206 -7.89 39.06 6.89
CA LEU A 206 -6.77 38.77 7.80
C LEU A 206 -6.98 37.44 8.54
N CYS A 207 -8.19 37.19 9.04
CA CYS A 207 -8.50 35.92 9.70
C CYS A 207 -8.45 34.72 8.75
N LEU A 208 -8.82 34.89 7.47
CA LEU A 208 -8.82 33.82 6.47
C LEU A 208 -7.42 33.48 5.93
N LEU A 209 -6.47 34.41 6.00
CA LEU A 209 -5.12 34.25 5.47
C LEU A 209 -4.40 33.03 6.07
N PHE A 210 -4.45 32.85 7.39
CA PHE A 210 -3.76 31.75 8.06
C PHE A 210 -4.38 30.36 7.78
N PRO A 211 -5.71 30.16 7.93
CA PRO A 211 -6.37 28.92 7.50
C PRO A 211 -6.08 28.58 6.04
N TYR A 212 -5.98 29.60 5.19
CA TYR A 212 -5.63 29.41 3.78
C TYR A 212 -4.19 28.90 3.61
N PHE A 213 -3.20 29.46 4.30
CA PHE A 213 -1.84 28.93 4.24
C PHE A 213 -1.74 27.51 4.79
N ALA A 214 -2.40 27.20 5.91
CA ALA A 214 -2.44 25.84 6.44
C ALA A 214 -3.07 24.85 5.43
N TYR A 215 -4.15 25.27 4.76
CA TYR A 215 -4.75 24.51 3.67
C TYR A 215 -3.76 24.30 2.51
N VAL A 216 -3.04 25.35 2.07
CA VAL A 216 -2.07 25.24 0.98
C VAL A 216 -0.91 24.31 1.35
N PHE A 217 -0.41 24.35 2.58
CA PHE A 217 0.63 23.43 3.05
C PHE A 217 0.17 21.97 3.02
N ASN A 218 -0.98 21.66 3.61
CA ASN A 218 -1.52 20.30 3.60
C ASN A 218 -1.89 19.83 2.18
N PHE A 219 -2.36 20.75 1.33
CA PHE A 219 -2.64 20.46 -0.08
C PHE A 219 -1.38 20.04 -0.85
N LEU A 220 -0.22 20.57 -0.47
CA LEU A 220 1.07 20.31 -1.11
C LEU A 220 1.86 19.17 -0.44
N GLU A 221 1.33 18.58 0.63
CA GLU A 221 1.90 17.41 1.26
C GLU A 221 1.89 16.21 0.29
N PRO A 222 2.99 15.46 0.13
CA PRO A 222 3.12 14.43 -0.90
C PRO A 222 2.00 13.39 -0.86
N ASP A 223 1.67 12.88 0.32
CA ASP A 223 0.67 11.83 0.48
C ASP A 223 -0.74 12.32 0.11
N SER A 224 -1.06 13.61 0.38
CA SER A 224 -2.30 14.25 -0.04
C SER A 224 -2.43 14.33 -1.56
N ILE A 225 -1.34 14.68 -2.26
CA ILE A 225 -1.30 14.75 -3.73
C ILE A 225 -1.45 13.34 -4.32
N ILE A 226 -0.67 12.39 -3.84
CA ILE A 226 -0.68 10.99 -4.30
C ILE A 226 -2.08 10.40 -4.12
N SER A 227 -2.66 10.50 -2.91
CA SER A 227 -3.98 9.97 -2.59
C SER A 227 -5.08 10.56 -3.48
N ARG A 228 -5.01 11.87 -3.76
CA ARG A 228 -5.97 12.54 -4.65
C ARG A 228 -5.86 12.04 -6.08
N ILE A 229 -4.65 11.94 -6.62
CA ILE A 229 -4.41 11.42 -7.98
C ILE A 229 -4.94 9.99 -8.09
N THR A 230 -4.63 9.13 -7.11
CA THR A 230 -5.12 7.75 -7.05
C THR A 230 -6.66 7.71 -7.02
N THR A 231 -7.29 8.51 -6.16
CA THR A 231 -8.75 8.53 -6.00
C THR A 231 -9.45 9.05 -7.25
N ASP A 232 -8.94 10.12 -7.87
CA ASP A 232 -9.53 10.71 -9.08
C ASP A 232 -9.37 9.79 -10.30
N GLY A 233 -8.25 9.08 -10.39
CA GLY A 233 -8.01 8.07 -11.42
C GLY A 233 -8.86 6.82 -11.22
N LEU A 234 -8.98 6.30 -9.98
CA LEU A 234 -9.87 5.18 -9.64
C LEU A 234 -11.34 5.53 -9.91
N ALA A 235 -11.77 6.74 -9.57
CA ALA A 235 -13.11 7.22 -9.91
C ALA A 235 -13.32 7.37 -11.44
N SER A 236 -12.26 7.35 -12.24
CA SER A 236 -12.34 7.32 -13.70
C SER A 236 -12.35 5.88 -14.23
N SER A 237 -11.63 4.97 -13.58
CA SER A 237 -11.51 3.55 -13.97
C SER A 237 -12.51 2.59 -13.32
N THR A 238 -13.42 3.05 -12.46
CA THR A 238 -14.45 2.22 -11.80
C THR A 238 -15.86 2.55 -12.34
N PRO A 239 -16.81 1.60 -12.37
CA PRO A 239 -18.15 1.83 -12.92
C PRO A 239 -19.07 2.61 -11.94
N TYR A 240 -18.62 2.90 -10.72
CA TYR A 240 -19.44 3.43 -9.65
C TYR A 240 -19.46 4.97 -9.60
N ARG A 241 -20.66 5.51 -9.34
CA ARG A 241 -21.06 6.92 -9.15
C ARG A 241 -21.01 7.84 -10.38
N GLY A 242 -22.20 8.16 -10.92
CA GLY A 242 -22.54 9.47 -11.52
C GLY A 242 -21.76 9.95 -12.76
N ARG A 243 -20.69 9.25 -13.15
CA ARG A 243 -19.85 9.53 -14.32
C ARG A 243 -20.17 8.64 -15.52
N GLY A 244 -21.23 7.82 -15.47
CA GLY A 244 -21.81 7.19 -16.67
C GLY A 244 -22.18 8.20 -17.77
N ARG A 245 -22.30 9.50 -17.42
CA ARG A 245 -22.45 10.62 -18.37
C ARG A 245 -21.16 11.00 -19.12
N ARG A 246 -19.96 10.66 -18.63
CA ARG A 246 -18.70 10.97 -19.31
C ARG A 246 -18.40 9.88 -20.35
N SER A 247 -17.87 10.29 -21.49
CA SER A 247 -17.44 9.35 -22.52
C SER A 247 -16.37 8.39 -21.96
N ILE A 248 -16.37 7.15 -22.43
CA ILE A 248 -15.37 6.14 -22.04
C ILE A 248 -13.96 6.64 -22.34
N SER A 249 -13.76 7.31 -23.48
CA SER A 249 -12.47 7.92 -23.85
C SER A 249 -12.00 8.93 -22.79
N ALA A 250 -12.88 9.81 -22.27
CA ALA A 250 -12.51 10.75 -21.22
C ALA A 250 -12.18 10.06 -19.89
N ARG A 251 -12.87 8.95 -19.58
CA ARG A 251 -12.58 8.13 -18.40
C ARG A 251 -11.24 7.39 -18.51
N GLN A 252 -10.97 6.78 -19.66
CA GLN A 252 -9.69 6.14 -19.97
C GLN A 252 -8.54 7.14 -19.88
N HIS A 253 -8.72 8.34 -20.45
CA HIS A 253 -7.73 9.41 -20.35
C HIS A 253 -7.44 9.81 -18.90
N GLY A 254 -8.48 9.98 -18.08
CA GLY A 254 -8.32 10.30 -16.65
C GLY A 254 -7.60 9.19 -15.86
N ALA A 255 -7.87 7.92 -16.16
CA ALA A 255 -7.19 6.80 -15.53
C ALA A 255 -5.72 6.71 -15.96
N THR A 256 -5.44 6.82 -17.27
CA THR A 256 -4.10 6.85 -17.85
C THR A 256 -3.26 7.98 -17.25
N GLN A 257 -3.78 9.21 -17.21
CA GLN A 257 -3.08 10.35 -16.63
C GLN A 257 -2.76 10.15 -15.15
N ALA A 258 -3.67 9.56 -14.36
CA ALA A 258 -3.41 9.31 -12.96
C ALA A 258 -2.24 8.32 -12.78
N VAL A 259 -2.21 7.24 -13.55
CA VAL A 259 -1.12 6.25 -13.53
C VAL A 259 0.22 6.89 -13.93
N GLU A 260 0.24 7.70 -15.00
CA GLU A 260 1.44 8.41 -15.45
C GLU A 260 1.93 9.45 -14.44
N HIS A 261 1.02 10.21 -13.85
CA HIS A 261 1.37 11.21 -12.84
C HIS A 261 1.99 10.55 -11.60
N LEU A 262 1.41 9.44 -11.13
CA LEU A 262 2.01 8.66 -10.04
C LEU A 262 3.39 8.17 -10.46
N ALA A 263 3.54 7.52 -11.61
CA ALA A 263 4.85 7.04 -12.06
C ALA A 263 5.91 8.16 -12.15
N ASN A 264 5.55 9.33 -12.67
CA ASN A 264 6.45 10.48 -12.78
C ASN A 264 6.86 11.05 -11.41
N ILE A 265 5.92 11.13 -10.45
CA ILE A 265 6.25 11.51 -9.06
C ILE A 265 7.23 10.50 -8.47
N GLY A 266 6.98 9.20 -8.67
CA GLY A 266 7.87 8.13 -8.23
C GLY A 266 9.26 8.23 -8.84
N LEU A 267 9.35 8.50 -10.15
CA LEU A 267 10.61 8.63 -10.87
C LEU A 267 11.43 9.82 -10.36
N ASN A 268 10.79 10.98 -10.21
CA ASN A 268 11.43 12.18 -9.64
C ASN A 268 11.89 11.94 -8.20
N ALA A 269 11.11 11.23 -7.39
CA ALA A 269 11.49 10.88 -6.03
C ALA A 269 12.72 9.95 -6.00
N VAL A 270 12.82 8.98 -6.93
CA VAL A 270 14.02 8.15 -7.08
C VAL A 270 15.24 8.97 -7.45
N GLN A 271 15.11 9.89 -8.41
CA GLN A 271 16.19 10.78 -8.84
C GLN A 271 16.67 11.70 -7.70
N GLN A 272 15.75 12.18 -6.87
CA GLN A 272 16.02 12.99 -5.69
C GLN A 272 16.41 12.16 -4.45
N LYS A 273 16.44 10.82 -4.56
CA LYS A 273 16.71 9.87 -3.48
C LYS A 273 15.74 9.97 -2.29
N ASP A 274 14.52 10.42 -2.53
CA ASP A 274 13.45 10.46 -1.53
C ASP A 274 12.74 9.09 -1.46
N LYS A 275 13.23 8.23 -0.56
CA LYS A 275 12.70 6.86 -0.39
C LYS A 275 11.24 6.84 0.03
N ASN A 276 10.80 7.80 0.84
CA ASN A 276 9.44 7.81 1.39
C ASN A 276 8.43 8.06 0.28
N ILE A 277 8.68 9.06 -0.56
CA ILE A 277 7.77 9.42 -1.65
C ILE A 277 7.80 8.39 -2.77
N ALA A 278 8.99 7.86 -3.10
CA ALA A 278 9.11 6.77 -4.07
C ALA A 278 8.29 5.55 -3.61
N SER A 279 8.34 5.24 -2.31
CA SER A 279 7.57 4.14 -1.70
C SER A 279 6.07 4.41 -1.66
N SER A 280 5.62 5.58 -1.18
CA SER A 280 4.21 5.96 -1.15
C SER A 280 3.58 5.90 -2.53
N THR A 281 4.30 6.39 -3.55
CA THR A 281 3.80 6.43 -4.92
C THR A 281 3.74 5.04 -5.55
N THR A 282 4.74 4.20 -5.30
CA THR A 282 4.76 2.81 -5.77
C THR A 282 3.64 2.00 -5.12
N ASN A 283 3.35 2.23 -3.83
CA ASN A 283 2.21 1.64 -3.14
C ASN A 283 0.88 2.15 -3.67
N ALA A 284 0.78 3.44 -4.01
CA ALA A 284 -0.41 4.04 -4.59
C ALA A 284 -0.77 3.42 -5.95
N LEU A 285 0.24 3.11 -6.79
CA LEU A 285 0.05 2.36 -8.03
C LEU A 285 -0.46 0.92 -7.78
N CYS A 286 0.05 0.25 -6.75
CA CYS A 286 -0.41 -1.10 -6.36
C CYS A 286 -1.88 -1.07 -5.95
N ASN A 287 -2.22 -0.17 -5.03
CA ASN A 287 -3.58 0.04 -4.54
C ASN A 287 -4.51 0.36 -5.72
N PHE A 288 -4.09 1.24 -6.63
CA PHE A 288 -4.84 1.54 -7.84
C PHE A 288 -5.16 0.29 -8.66
N ALA A 289 -4.17 -0.56 -8.92
CA ALA A 289 -4.34 -1.77 -9.71
C ALA A 289 -5.28 -2.79 -9.04
N ILE A 290 -5.12 -3.00 -7.73
CA ILE A 290 -5.94 -3.93 -6.94
C ILE A 290 -7.40 -3.48 -6.93
N TYR A 291 -7.66 -2.22 -6.55
CA TYR A 291 -9.03 -1.68 -6.52
C TYR A 291 -9.69 -1.60 -7.90
N TYR A 292 -8.90 -1.37 -8.95
CA TYR A 292 -9.41 -1.48 -10.31
C TYR A 292 -9.84 -2.91 -10.63
N GLY A 293 -9.00 -3.91 -10.32
CA GLY A 293 -9.28 -5.34 -10.48
C GLY A 293 -10.59 -5.77 -9.81
N ASP A 294 -10.85 -5.32 -8.57
CA ASP A 294 -12.11 -5.57 -7.84
C ASP A 294 -13.37 -5.18 -8.63
N THR A 295 -13.28 -4.13 -9.45
CA THR A 295 -14.42 -3.57 -10.18
C THR A 295 -14.44 -3.91 -11.66
N LYS A 296 -13.37 -4.52 -12.17
CA LYS A 296 -13.15 -4.82 -13.59
C LYS A 296 -14.23 -5.72 -14.16
N ALA A 297 -14.66 -6.74 -13.42
CA ALA A 297 -15.72 -7.65 -13.84
C ALA A 297 -17.07 -6.96 -14.12
N GLY A 298 -17.32 -5.81 -13.49
CA GLY A 298 -18.52 -5.00 -13.69
C GLY A 298 -18.38 -3.94 -14.79
N MET A 299 -17.28 -3.93 -15.56
CA MET A 299 -17.00 -2.88 -16.54
C MET A 299 -17.63 -3.17 -17.91
N VAL A 300 -18.05 -2.12 -18.61
CA VAL A 300 -18.56 -2.24 -20.00
C VAL A 300 -17.46 -2.70 -20.95
N GLN A 301 -17.80 -3.54 -21.93
CA GLN A 301 -16.82 -4.12 -22.88
C GLN A 301 -16.00 -3.08 -23.64
N SER A 302 -16.61 -1.93 -23.96
CA SER A 302 -15.95 -0.79 -24.61
C SER A 302 -14.81 -0.17 -23.78
N TRP A 303 -14.74 -0.44 -22.48
CA TRP A 303 -13.62 -0.03 -21.63
C TRP A 303 -12.32 -0.75 -22.00
N SER A 304 -12.40 -1.99 -22.48
CA SER A 304 -11.25 -2.79 -22.89
C SER A 304 -10.67 -2.37 -24.24
N ALA A 305 -11.38 -1.50 -24.99
CA ALA A 305 -10.87 -0.95 -26.23
C ALA A 305 -9.71 0.01 -25.95
N ILE A 306 -8.59 -0.18 -26.64
CA ILE A 306 -7.42 0.69 -26.54
C ILE A 306 -7.55 1.76 -27.64
N PRO A 307 -7.78 3.05 -27.29
CA PRO A 307 -7.96 4.11 -28.27
C PRO A 307 -6.63 4.49 -28.95
N ASP A 308 -6.70 5.03 -30.17
CA ASP A 308 -5.51 5.35 -30.99
C ASP A 308 -4.52 6.27 -30.29
N TRP A 309 -5.00 7.27 -29.55
CA TRP A 309 -4.14 8.17 -28.79
C TRP A 309 -3.33 7.43 -27.70
N ASN A 310 -3.90 6.38 -27.10
CA ASN A 310 -3.21 5.58 -26.09
C ASN A 310 -2.26 4.59 -26.76
N ARG A 311 -2.60 4.08 -27.95
CA ARG A 311 -1.73 3.24 -28.78
C ARG A 311 -0.45 3.96 -29.20
N GLN A 312 -0.51 5.28 -29.41
CA GLN A 312 0.65 6.11 -29.73
C GLN A 312 1.54 6.42 -28.51
N SER A 313 1.11 6.08 -27.29
CA SER A 313 1.91 6.34 -26.09
C SER A 313 3.10 5.36 -26.01
N PRO A 314 4.19 5.73 -25.30
CA PRO A 314 5.39 4.88 -25.17
C PRO A 314 5.12 3.48 -24.59
N ASP A 315 4.02 3.31 -23.85
CA ASP A 315 3.64 2.03 -23.24
C ASP A 315 3.05 1.02 -24.23
N PHE A 316 2.56 1.50 -25.39
CA PHE A 316 1.84 0.69 -26.38
C PHE A 316 2.40 0.82 -27.80
N VAL A 317 3.12 1.89 -28.13
CA VAL A 317 3.58 2.17 -29.51
C VAL A 317 4.51 1.08 -30.07
N SER A 318 5.24 0.38 -29.20
CA SER A 318 6.14 -0.71 -29.59
C SER A 318 5.46 -2.08 -29.68
N LEU A 319 4.16 -2.18 -29.37
CA LEU A 319 3.41 -3.42 -29.45
C LEU A 319 2.92 -3.67 -30.87
N SER A 320 2.99 -4.93 -31.32
CA SER A 320 2.37 -5.35 -32.56
C SER A 320 0.84 -5.34 -32.45
N ASP A 321 0.17 -5.31 -33.59
CA ASP A 321 -1.29 -5.31 -33.69
C ASP A 321 -1.90 -6.54 -33.00
N GLU A 322 -1.24 -7.69 -33.09
CA GLU A 322 -1.64 -8.93 -32.40
C GLU A 322 -1.55 -8.79 -30.88
N ALA A 323 -0.50 -8.15 -30.36
CA ALA A 323 -0.34 -7.93 -28.92
C ALA A 323 -1.38 -6.92 -28.38
N ILE A 324 -1.74 -5.91 -29.18
CA ILE A 324 -2.82 -4.97 -28.84
C ILE A 324 -4.17 -5.68 -28.79
N GLU A 325 -4.46 -6.56 -29.76
CA GLU A 325 -5.71 -7.32 -29.78
C GLU A 325 -5.78 -8.34 -28.64
N ASP A 326 -4.65 -8.96 -28.27
CA ASP A 326 -4.57 -9.85 -27.11
C ASP A 326 -4.85 -9.10 -25.79
N LEU A 327 -4.27 -7.90 -25.59
CA LEU A 327 -4.56 -7.06 -24.43
C LEU A 327 -6.04 -6.62 -24.38
N ARG A 328 -6.63 -6.32 -25.54
CA ARG A 328 -8.04 -5.97 -25.67
C ARG A 328 -8.94 -7.15 -25.33
N GLY A 329 -8.67 -8.32 -25.91
CA GLY A 329 -9.43 -9.54 -25.69
C GLY A 329 -9.40 -10.01 -24.24
N ARG A 330 -8.25 -9.86 -23.57
CA ARG A 330 -8.08 -10.17 -22.14
C ARG A 330 -8.59 -9.07 -21.20
N GLY A 331 -8.85 -7.87 -21.72
CA GLY A 331 -9.27 -6.72 -20.93
C GLY A 331 -8.22 -6.22 -19.93
N THR A 332 -6.92 -6.45 -20.19
CA THR A 332 -5.82 -6.19 -19.24
C THR A 332 -4.97 -4.96 -19.58
N TRP A 333 -5.49 -4.05 -20.41
CA TRP A 333 -4.71 -2.91 -20.91
C TRP A 333 -4.25 -1.95 -19.80
N LEU A 334 -5.03 -1.78 -18.74
CA LEU A 334 -4.72 -0.84 -17.66
C LEU A 334 -3.70 -1.46 -16.69
N GLU A 335 -3.83 -2.74 -16.38
CA GLU A 335 -2.86 -3.52 -15.62
C GLU A 335 -1.52 -3.57 -16.35
N TRP A 336 -1.55 -3.78 -17.67
CA TRP A 336 -0.37 -3.66 -18.53
C TRP A 336 0.29 -2.30 -18.36
N LYS A 337 -0.49 -1.21 -18.47
CA LYS A 337 0.06 0.15 -18.33
C LYS A 337 0.70 0.35 -16.95
N ILE A 338 0.04 -0.06 -15.87
CA ILE A 338 0.57 0.07 -14.50
C ILE A 338 1.86 -0.74 -14.34
N LEU A 339 1.88 -1.98 -14.81
CA LEU A 339 3.07 -2.83 -14.74
C LEU A 339 4.22 -2.30 -15.61
N ARG A 340 3.92 -1.64 -16.74
CA ARG A 340 4.93 -0.92 -17.53
C ARG A 340 5.52 0.27 -16.77
N GLN A 341 4.72 1.00 -15.99
CA GLN A 341 5.26 2.02 -15.08
C GLN A 341 6.16 1.41 -14.01
N TYR A 342 5.79 0.26 -13.44
CA TYR A 342 6.68 -0.48 -12.54
C TYR A 342 7.96 -0.92 -13.21
N GLN A 343 7.93 -1.38 -14.46
CA GLN A 343 9.14 -1.73 -15.19
C GLN A 343 10.08 -0.53 -15.37
N MET A 344 9.55 0.65 -15.67
CA MET A 344 10.34 1.88 -15.76
C MET A 344 10.96 2.23 -14.40
N LEU A 345 10.16 2.29 -13.33
CA LEU A 345 10.63 2.57 -11.97
C LEU A 345 11.62 1.52 -11.46
N PHE A 346 11.45 0.26 -11.85
CA PHE A 346 12.34 -0.84 -11.51
C PHE A 346 13.71 -0.66 -12.18
N GLY A 347 13.74 -0.25 -13.45
CA GLY A 347 14.97 0.05 -14.17
C GLY A 347 15.76 1.16 -13.48
N GLU A 348 15.11 2.29 -13.18
CA GLU A 348 15.75 3.41 -12.47
C GLU A 348 16.16 3.02 -11.03
N GLY A 349 15.31 2.26 -10.34
CA GLY A 349 15.55 1.76 -9.00
C GLY A 349 16.77 0.82 -8.93
N LEU A 350 16.99 -0.01 -9.96
CA LEU A 350 18.10 -0.95 -9.98
C LEU A 350 19.46 -0.23 -9.94
N GLU A 351 19.54 0.95 -10.57
CA GLU A 351 20.75 1.78 -10.60
C GLU A 351 20.89 2.66 -9.36
N ARG A 352 19.79 3.26 -8.88
CA ARG A 352 19.85 4.35 -7.87
C ARG A 352 19.29 4.00 -6.50
N MET A 353 18.34 3.07 -6.40
CA MET A 353 17.54 2.81 -5.20
C MET A 353 17.02 1.35 -5.15
N LYS A 354 17.89 0.38 -4.89
CA LYS A 354 17.56 -1.06 -4.94
C LYS A 354 16.40 -1.46 -4.01
N ASP A 355 16.23 -0.79 -2.87
CA ASP A 355 15.10 -1.02 -1.96
C ASP A 355 13.74 -0.86 -2.66
N LEU A 356 13.66 0.04 -3.65
CA LEU A 356 12.45 0.24 -4.44
C LEU A 356 12.14 -0.98 -5.33
N CYS A 357 13.17 -1.65 -5.88
CA CYS A 357 12.99 -2.89 -6.63
C CYS A 357 12.32 -3.98 -5.77
N TYR A 358 12.66 -4.04 -4.48
CA TYR A 358 12.05 -4.99 -3.54
C TYR A 358 10.58 -4.65 -3.32
N LEU A 359 10.27 -3.37 -3.12
CA LEU A 359 8.90 -2.91 -2.97
C LEU A 359 8.06 -3.15 -4.22
N ILE A 360 8.60 -2.92 -5.41
CA ILE A 360 7.94 -3.21 -6.69
C ILE A 360 7.63 -4.71 -6.81
N ALA A 361 8.56 -5.59 -6.41
CA ALA A 361 8.34 -7.02 -6.40
C ALA A 361 7.23 -7.45 -5.43
N ILE A 362 7.23 -6.88 -4.20
CA ILE A 362 6.18 -7.09 -3.21
C ILE A 362 4.82 -6.65 -3.78
N ASN A 363 4.75 -5.47 -4.39
CA ASN A 363 3.51 -4.93 -4.93
C ASN A 363 3.03 -5.69 -6.17
N THR A 364 3.95 -6.20 -6.99
CA THR A 364 3.63 -7.09 -8.13
C THR A 364 3.06 -8.42 -7.64
N ARG A 365 3.63 -9.00 -6.57
CA ARG A 365 3.04 -10.17 -5.90
C ARG A 365 1.63 -9.87 -5.38
N ARG A 366 1.45 -8.77 -4.65
CA ARG A 366 0.13 -8.39 -4.10
C ARG A 366 -0.92 -8.23 -5.20
N LEU A 367 -0.55 -7.64 -6.34
CA LEU A 367 -1.43 -7.57 -7.51
C LEU A 367 -1.78 -8.96 -8.05
N GLY A 368 -0.80 -9.86 -8.16
CA GLY A 368 -1.03 -11.24 -8.62
C GLY A 368 -1.90 -12.06 -7.66
N GLU A 369 -1.69 -11.91 -6.36
CA GLU A 369 -2.53 -12.54 -5.32
C GLU A 369 -3.97 -12.02 -5.35
N ALA A 370 -4.16 -10.70 -5.54
CA ALA A 370 -5.48 -10.12 -5.72
C ALA A 370 -6.16 -10.66 -7.00
N ALA A 371 -5.46 -10.63 -8.14
CA ALA A 371 -5.96 -11.18 -9.39
C ALA A 371 -6.38 -12.65 -9.27
N SER A 372 -5.57 -13.46 -8.57
CA SER A 372 -5.87 -14.87 -8.29
C SER A 372 -7.15 -15.04 -7.48
N ARG A 373 -7.34 -14.23 -6.42
CA ARG A 373 -8.58 -14.26 -5.60
C ARG A 373 -9.81 -13.90 -6.40
N HIS A 374 -9.69 -13.01 -7.38
CA HIS A 374 -10.81 -12.62 -8.26
C HIS A 374 -11.05 -13.58 -9.42
N GLY A 375 -10.17 -14.56 -9.64
CA GLY A 375 -10.21 -15.42 -10.83
C GLY A 375 -9.78 -14.72 -12.13
N ASP A 376 -9.12 -13.56 -12.04
CA ASP A 376 -8.58 -12.84 -13.20
C ASP A 376 -7.22 -13.42 -13.61
N LEU A 377 -7.26 -14.63 -14.19
CA LEU A 377 -6.07 -15.33 -14.68
C LEU A 377 -5.26 -14.48 -15.67
N PRO A 378 -5.86 -13.72 -16.62
CA PRO A 378 -5.09 -12.85 -17.50
C PRO A 378 -4.27 -11.77 -16.77
N ALA A 379 -4.79 -11.18 -15.70
CA ALA A 379 -4.03 -10.22 -14.89
C ALA A 379 -2.92 -10.92 -14.09
N LEU A 380 -3.18 -12.11 -13.54
CA LEU A 380 -2.14 -12.93 -12.90
C LEU A 380 -1.01 -13.27 -13.89
N ASP A 381 -1.33 -13.71 -15.10
CA ASP A 381 -0.35 -14.04 -16.15
C ASP A 381 0.52 -12.83 -16.51
N LEU A 382 -0.06 -11.61 -16.49
CA LEU A 382 0.74 -10.38 -16.62
C LEU A 382 1.72 -10.21 -15.45
N THR A 383 1.29 -10.40 -14.20
CA THR A 383 2.21 -10.27 -13.06
C THR A 383 3.38 -11.25 -13.14
N ILE A 384 3.13 -12.50 -13.56
CA ILE A 384 4.15 -13.52 -13.81
C ILE A 384 5.12 -13.06 -14.90
N LYS A 385 4.59 -12.53 -16.01
CA LYS A 385 5.40 -11.98 -17.12
C LYS A 385 6.30 -10.82 -16.66
N PHE A 386 5.83 -9.96 -15.77
CA PHE A 386 6.63 -8.87 -15.23
C PHE A 386 7.66 -9.34 -14.19
N PHE A 387 7.37 -10.37 -13.37
CA PHE A 387 8.39 -11.03 -12.55
C PHE A 387 9.54 -11.57 -13.40
N ASN A 388 9.23 -12.27 -14.50
CA ASN A 388 10.22 -12.76 -15.46
C ASN A 388 11.05 -11.59 -16.06
N THR A 389 10.39 -10.46 -16.33
CA THR A 389 11.06 -9.25 -16.82
C THR A 389 12.03 -8.67 -15.79
N TYR A 390 11.64 -8.59 -14.52
CA TYR A 390 12.51 -8.12 -13.43
C TYR A 390 13.70 -9.06 -13.20
N LEU A 391 13.48 -10.37 -13.19
CA LEU A 391 14.56 -11.37 -13.07
C LEU A 391 15.56 -11.25 -14.22
N ARG A 392 15.07 -11.09 -15.45
CA ARG A 392 15.95 -10.90 -16.60
C ARG A 392 16.80 -9.64 -16.45
N ALA A 393 16.21 -8.54 -16.00
CA ALA A 393 16.91 -7.29 -15.76
C ALA A 393 17.99 -7.42 -14.67
N THR A 394 17.69 -8.05 -13.53
CA THR A 394 18.66 -8.23 -12.44
C THR A 394 19.80 -9.17 -12.82
N ILE A 395 19.52 -10.25 -13.56
CA ILE A 395 20.55 -11.17 -14.06
C ILE A 395 21.39 -10.50 -15.17
N ASN A 396 20.82 -9.60 -15.97
CA ASN A 396 21.59 -8.78 -16.92
C ASN A 396 22.53 -7.80 -16.21
N ALA A 397 22.10 -7.23 -15.09
CA ALA A 397 22.90 -6.32 -14.29
C ALA A 397 23.88 -7.02 -13.32
N ASN A 398 23.92 -8.36 -13.30
CA ASN A 398 24.66 -9.15 -12.31
C ASN A 398 24.36 -8.76 -10.85
N ASP A 399 23.13 -8.31 -10.55
CA ASP A 399 22.74 -7.89 -9.20
C ASP A 399 22.16 -9.06 -8.41
N THR A 400 23.05 -9.83 -7.77
CA THR A 400 22.70 -11.03 -7.00
C THR A 400 21.69 -10.75 -5.88
N ARG A 401 21.87 -9.66 -5.11
CA ARG A 401 20.99 -9.35 -3.96
C ARG A 401 19.58 -9.01 -4.42
N THR A 402 19.46 -8.22 -5.48
CA THR A 402 18.15 -7.88 -6.02
C THR A 402 17.49 -9.10 -6.64
N CYS A 403 18.21 -9.89 -7.44
CA CYS A 403 17.71 -11.15 -8.00
C CYS A 403 17.18 -12.09 -6.89
N TYR A 404 17.94 -12.25 -5.80
CA TYR A 404 17.54 -13.02 -4.62
C TYR A 404 16.21 -12.52 -4.04
N ASN A 405 16.01 -11.21 -3.88
CA ASN A 405 14.76 -10.67 -3.34
C ASN A 405 13.57 -10.82 -4.31
N ILE A 406 13.78 -10.68 -5.63
CA ILE A 406 12.73 -10.93 -6.64
C ILE A 406 12.29 -12.39 -6.61
N LEU A 407 13.25 -13.33 -6.60
CA LEU A 407 12.96 -14.77 -6.51
C LEU A 407 12.13 -15.11 -5.28
N HIS A 408 12.39 -14.46 -4.15
CA HIS A 408 11.63 -14.68 -2.93
C HIS A 408 10.14 -14.34 -3.11
N GLN A 409 9.86 -13.14 -3.62
CA GLN A 409 8.48 -12.70 -3.87
C GLN A 409 7.81 -13.56 -4.95
N TYR A 410 8.56 -13.98 -5.97
CA TYR A 410 8.04 -14.83 -7.03
C TYR A 410 7.67 -16.23 -6.51
N ARG A 411 8.49 -16.81 -5.62
CA ARG A 411 8.20 -18.07 -4.92
C ARG A 411 7.00 -17.94 -3.98
N GLN A 412 6.84 -16.80 -3.32
CA GLN A 412 5.66 -16.54 -2.50
C GLN A 412 4.38 -16.52 -3.34
N LEU A 413 4.40 -15.86 -4.50
CA LEU A 413 3.27 -15.89 -5.45
C LEU A 413 2.98 -17.32 -5.92
N GLY A 414 4.01 -18.06 -6.35
CA GLY A 414 3.87 -19.47 -6.76
C GLY A 414 3.27 -20.35 -5.65
N GLY A 415 3.70 -20.15 -4.40
CA GLY A 415 3.14 -20.88 -3.27
C GLY A 415 1.70 -20.48 -2.95
N PHE A 416 1.33 -19.21 -3.14
CA PHE A 416 -0.03 -18.71 -2.94
C PHE A 416 -1.01 -19.36 -3.92
N VAL A 417 -0.65 -19.38 -5.21
CA VAL A 417 -1.46 -20.01 -6.26
C VAL A 417 -1.40 -21.53 -6.25
N ILE A 418 -0.59 -22.16 -5.40
CA ILE A 418 -0.59 -23.63 -5.19
C ILE A 418 -1.49 -24.00 -4.00
N GLU A 419 -1.35 -23.28 -2.87
CA GLU A 419 -2.09 -23.61 -1.64
C GLU A 419 -3.58 -23.26 -1.71
N HIS A 420 -4.02 -22.41 -2.65
CA HIS A 420 -5.42 -22.01 -2.79
C HIS A 420 -6.07 -21.63 -1.46
N ARG A 421 -5.43 -20.77 -0.66
CA ARG A 421 -5.99 -20.42 0.66
C ARG A 421 -7.33 -19.71 0.50
N ASP A 422 -8.42 -20.47 0.68
CA ASP A 422 -9.72 -19.93 1.09
C ASP A 422 -9.45 -19.13 2.37
N THR A 423 -9.61 -17.81 2.28
CA THR A 423 -9.23 -16.91 3.37
C THR A 423 -10.37 -16.83 4.39
N ASP A 424 -10.11 -17.11 5.68
CA ASP A 424 -11.09 -16.92 6.76
C ASP A 424 -11.42 -15.42 6.89
N PRO A 425 -12.71 -15.03 6.88
CA PRO A 425 -13.17 -13.64 7.08
C PRO A 425 -12.56 -12.92 8.30
N ASN A 426 -12.20 -13.65 9.36
CA ASN A 426 -11.77 -13.06 10.63
C ASN A 426 -10.29 -12.66 10.64
N ASP A 427 -9.48 -13.13 9.70
CA ASP A 427 -8.06 -12.73 9.55
C ASP A 427 -7.91 -11.37 8.82
N LEU A 428 -9.04 -10.72 8.48
CA LEU A 428 -9.13 -9.50 7.67
C LEU A 428 -9.44 -8.23 8.49
N ILE A 429 -9.24 -8.24 9.81
CA ILE A 429 -9.43 -7.02 10.64
C ILE A 429 -8.17 -6.13 10.58
N LEU A 430 -8.29 -5.05 9.82
CA LEU A 430 -7.37 -3.91 9.78
C LEU A 430 -7.44 -3.10 11.09
N ASP A 431 -6.62 -3.44 12.08
CA ASP A 431 -6.31 -2.52 13.18
C ASP A 431 -4.92 -1.88 12.97
N GLN A 432 -4.91 -0.54 12.84
CA GLN A 432 -3.80 0.41 13.13
C GLN A 432 -2.86 0.92 11.98
N PRO A 433 -2.23 2.11 12.16
CA PRO A 433 -1.91 3.04 11.07
C PRO A 433 -0.54 2.83 10.43
N VAL A 434 -0.47 3.28 9.17
CA VAL A 434 0.68 3.44 8.25
C VAL A 434 2.07 3.38 8.93
N SER A 435 2.56 2.16 9.11
CA SER A 435 3.98 1.83 9.19
C SER A 435 4.24 0.71 8.20
N MET A 436 5.45 0.67 7.62
CA MET A 436 5.84 -0.18 6.50
C MET A 436 5.69 -1.68 6.79
N THR A 437 4.48 -2.22 6.71
CA THR A 437 4.11 -3.62 6.48
C THR A 437 2.62 -3.71 6.81
N SER A 438 1.76 -3.86 5.80
CA SER A 438 0.46 -4.53 6.00
C SER A 438 -0.29 -4.79 4.70
N THR A 439 -1.09 -5.83 4.80
CA THR A 439 -1.75 -6.63 3.77
C THR A 439 -3.18 -6.12 3.57
N LEU A 440 -3.63 -6.06 2.32
CA LEU A 440 -4.93 -5.49 1.93
C LEU A 440 -6.09 -6.47 2.20
N THR A 441 -7.17 -5.92 2.74
CA THR A 441 -8.50 -6.53 2.87
C THR A 441 -9.23 -6.55 1.52
N VAL A 442 -9.64 -7.74 1.09
CA VAL A 442 -10.48 -7.97 -0.09
C VAL A 442 -11.68 -8.81 0.34
N SER A 443 -12.87 -8.43 -0.15
CA SER A 443 -14.15 -9.11 0.13
C SER A 443 -14.16 -10.55 -0.38
N LEU A 444 -14.75 -11.45 0.42
CA LEU A 444 -14.92 -12.88 0.11
C LEU A 444 -15.67 -13.14 -1.19
N GLY A 445 -15.09 -14.05 -1.97
CA GLY A 445 -15.71 -14.85 -3.02
C GLY A 445 -14.81 -16.06 -3.26
N ALA A 446 -15.39 -17.24 -3.47
CA ALA A 446 -14.63 -18.39 -3.97
C ALA A 446 -13.91 -17.97 -5.26
N PRO A 447 -12.69 -18.48 -5.54
CA PRO A 447 -11.96 -18.13 -6.76
C PRO A 447 -12.86 -18.35 -7.98
N ALA A 448 -13.04 -17.32 -8.80
CA ALA A 448 -13.88 -17.38 -9.98
C ALA A 448 -13.13 -18.13 -11.08
N GLY A 449 -13.09 -19.47 -11.06
CA GLY A 449 -12.40 -20.24 -12.09
C GLY A 449 -12.18 -21.70 -11.75
N ASP A 450 -11.65 -22.45 -12.72
CA ASP A 450 -11.14 -23.81 -12.52
C ASP A 450 -9.85 -23.74 -11.68
N LEU A 451 -9.89 -24.31 -10.47
CA LEU A 451 -8.75 -24.35 -9.54
C LEU A 451 -7.51 -24.95 -10.20
N SER A 452 -7.69 -25.93 -11.08
CA SER A 452 -6.60 -26.57 -11.83
C SER A 452 -5.83 -25.56 -12.70
N GLU A 453 -6.52 -24.60 -13.33
CA GLU A 453 -5.86 -23.58 -14.16
C GLU A 453 -5.07 -22.56 -13.32
N LEU A 454 -5.48 -22.31 -12.07
CA LEU A 454 -4.74 -21.47 -11.12
C LEU A 454 -3.51 -22.22 -10.56
N GLU A 455 -3.66 -23.48 -10.13
CA GLU A 455 -2.57 -24.37 -9.69
C GLU A 455 -1.46 -24.48 -10.74
N LYS A 456 -1.86 -24.58 -12.01
CA LYS A 456 -0.95 -24.68 -13.15
C LYS A 456 -0.01 -23.47 -13.28
N ARG A 457 -0.40 -22.27 -12.85
CA ARG A 457 0.51 -21.11 -12.83
C ARG A 457 1.64 -21.30 -11.84
N GLY A 458 1.43 -22.02 -10.73
CA GLY A 458 2.49 -22.42 -9.82
C GLY A 458 3.57 -23.28 -10.51
N LEU A 459 3.15 -24.22 -11.35
CA LEU A 459 4.05 -25.02 -12.20
C LEU A 459 4.77 -24.16 -13.24
N GLU A 460 4.08 -23.23 -13.91
CA GLU A 460 4.70 -22.31 -14.87
C GLU A 460 5.78 -21.44 -14.22
N ILE A 461 5.52 -20.91 -13.02
CA ILE A 461 6.51 -20.15 -12.23
C ILE A 461 7.76 -21.01 -11.99
N ALA A 462 7.60 -22.28 -11.57
CA ALA A 462 8.73 -23.19 -11.38
C ALA A 462 9.51 -23.44 -12.68
N ARG A 463 8.81 -23.58 -13.83
CA ARG A 463 9.45 -23.73 -15.14
C ARG A 463 10.24 -22.49 -15.56
N TYR A 464 9.71 -21.30 -15.31
CA TYR A 464 10.44 -20.05 -15.56
C TYR A 464 11.66 -19.90 -14.65
N MET A 465 11.53 -20.23 -13.36
CA MET A 465 12.66 -20.25 -12.42
C MET A 465 13.76 -21.19 -12.91
N ARG A 466 13.42 -22.43 -13.33
CA ARG A 466 14.38 -23.36 -13.95
C ARG A 466 15.08 -22.74 -15.16
N TYR A 467 14.34 -22.10 -16.06
CA TYR A 467 14.92 -21.43 -17.22
C TYR A 467 15.95 -20.35 -16.81
N TYR A 468 15.60 -19.52 -15.82
CA TYR A 468 16.51 -18.49 -15.31
C TYR A 468 17.69 -19.06 -14.52
N SER A 469 17.58 -20.26 -13.94
CA SER A 469 18.70 -20.99 -13.31
C SER A 469 19.85 -21.17 -14.31
N GLY A 470 19.54 -21.65 -15.52
CA GLY A 470 20.54 -21.83 -16.58
C GLY A 470 21.17 -20.52 -17.06
N ILE A 471 20.36 -19.46 -17.20
CA ILE A 471 20.87 -18.13 -17.57
C ILE A 471 21.79 -17.57 -16.48
N ALA A 472 21.39 -17.65 -15.22
CA ALA A 472 22.16 -17.15 -14.09
C ALA A 472 23.51 -17.90 -13.99
N PHE A 473 23.47 -19.22 -14.15
CA PHE A 473 24.67 -20.05 -14.16
C PHE A 473 25.62 -19.69 -15.30
N GLY A 474 25.10 -19.54 -16.53
CA GLY A 474 25.89 -19.10 -17.69
C GLY A 474 26.51 -17.71 -17.54
N ARG A 475 26.07 -16.92 -16.55
CA ARG A 475 26.63 -15.61 -16.17
C ARG A 475 27.52 -15.66 -14.93
N GLY A 476 27.84 -16.84 -14.41
CA GLY A 476 28.66 -17.01 -13.21
C GLY A 476 27.93 -16.68 -11.90
N MET A 477 26.60 -16.55 -11.92
CA MET A 477 25.80 -16.28 -10.73
C MET A 477 25.36 -17.57 -10.02
N ALA A 478 26.33 -18.42 -9.68
CA ALA A 478 26.13 -19.73 -9.03
C ALA A 478 25.15 -19.71 -7.85
N PHE A 479 25.28 -18.72 -6.96
CA PHE A 479 24.40 -18.58 -5.80
C PHE A 479 22.92 -18.39 -6.18
N VAL A 480 22.62 -17.71 -7.30
CA VAL A 480 21.23 -17.53 -7.76
C VAL A 480 20.64 -18.87 -8.22
N THR A 481 21.43 -19.73 -8.86
CA THR A 481 21.03 -21.10 -9.23
C THR A 481 20.68 -21.93 -8.00
N GLU A 482 21.49 -21.85 -6.94
CA GLU A 482 21.20 -22.50 -5.65
C GLU A 482 19.90 -21.98 -5.02
N VAL A 483 19.70 -20.66 -4.99
CA VAL A 483 18.48 -20.03 -4.48
C VAL A 483 17.25 -20.52 -5.25
N ILE A 484 17.34 -20.61 -6.58
CA ILE A 484 16.27 -21.14 -7.43
C ILE A 484 15.96 -22.59 -7.08
N ALA A 485 16.97 -23.44 -6.86
CA ALA A 485 16.75 -24.82 -6.45
C ALA A 485 15.98 -24.90 -5.13
N HIS A 486 16.37 -24.13 -4.11
CA HIS A 486 15.61 -24.09 -2.85
C HIS A 486 14.19 -23.53 -3.01
N ASP A 487 14.00 -22.49 -3.84
CA ASP A 487 12.70 -21.89 -4.07
C ASP A 487 11.76 -22.86 -4.83
N VAL A 488 12.23 -23.54 -5.87
CA VAL A 488 11.46 -24.57 -6.59
C VAL A 488 11.21 -25.79 -5.70
N GLY A 489 12.19 -26.23 -4.91
CA GLY A 489 12.01 -27.31 -3.94
C GLY A 489 10.96 -26.99 -2.87
N ALA A 490 10.86 -25.73 -2.44
CA ALA A 490 9.80 -25.28 -1.53
C ALA A 490 8.42 -25.27 -2.22
N LEU A 491 8.34 -24.95 -3.51
CA LEU A 491 7.10 -25.09 -4.29
C LEU A 491 6.70 -26.58 -4.42
N CYS A 492 7.64 -27.49 -4.65
CA CYS A 492 7.38 -28.95 -4.65
C CYS A 492 6.79 -29.42 -3.32
N ALA A 493 7.37 -28.99 -2.20
CA ALA A 493 6.90 -29.38 -0.88
C ALA A 493 5.47 -28.86 -0.62
N LYS A 494 5.17 -27.61 -1.00
CA LYS A 494 3.82 -27.04 -0.91
C LYS A 494 2.82 -27.80 -1.79
N ALA A 495 3.20 -28.08 -3.04
CA ALA A 495 2.40 -28.85 -3.99
C ALA A 495 2.07 -30.25 -3.45
N PHE A 496 3.05 -30.91 -2.83
CA PHE A 496 2.88 -32.22 -2.20
C PHE A 496 1.91 -32.17 -1.03
N HIS A 497 2.04 -31.17 -0.14
CA HIS A 497 1.15 -31.03 1.01
C HIS A 497 -0.28 -30.61 0.64
N ALA A 498 -0.43 -29.89 -0.48
CA ALA A 498 -1.72 -29.50 -1.03
C ALA A 498 -2.36 -30.57 -1.94
N ASP A 499 -1.67 -31.71 -2.17
CA ASP A 499 -2.12 -32.81 -3.03
C ASP A 499 -2.53 -32.37 -4.45
N ILE A 500 -1.76 -31.42 -5.02
CA ILE A 500 -2.10 -30.88 -6.35
C ILE A 500 -1.75 -31.88 -7.47
N PRO A 501 -2.54 -31.97 -8.54
CA PRO A 501 -2.32 -32.92 -9.63
C PRO A 501 -1.00 -32.70 -10.40
N PHE A 502 -0.47 -31.48 -10.36
CA PHE A 502 0.74 -31.09 -11.08
C PHE A 502 2.05 -31.32 -10.28
N HIS A 503 1.97 -31.93 -9.10
CA HIS A 503 3.13 -32.18 -8.24
C HIS A 503 4.24 -32.95 -8.98
N ASP A 504 3.89 -33.99 -9.73
CA ASP A 504 4.85 -34.83 -10.44
C ASP A 504 5.64 -34.07 -11.52
N GLU A 505 4.97 -33.16 -12.22
CA GLU A 505 5.59 -32.27 -13.20
C GLU A 505 6.48 -31.22 -12.55
N LEU A 506 6.10 -30.76 -11.35
CA LEU A 506 6.87 -29.80 -10.56
C LEU A 506 8.16 -30.46 -10.03
N LEU A 507 8.06 -31.70 -9.53
CA LEU A 507 9.22 -32.51 -9.16
C LEU A 507 10.12 -32.79 -10.37
N ALA A 508 9.56 -33.11 -11.53
CA ALA A 508 10.34 -33.29 -12.76
C ALA A 508 11.05 -31.99 -13.21
N THR A 509 10.43 -30.83 -12.96
CA THR A 509 11.05 -29.52 -13.21
C THR A 509 12.20 -29.26 -12.23
N PHE A 510 12.00 -29.58 -10.95
CA PHE A 510 12.98 -29.40 -9.89
C PHE A 510 14.25 -30.24 -10.10
N LEU A 511 14.11 -31.50 -10.50
CA LEU A 511 15.23 -32.40 -10.78
C LEU A 511 16.10 -31.96 -11.97
N ARG A 512 15.67 -30.96 -12.74
CA ARG A 512 16.34 -30.47 -13.95
C ARG A 512 16.86 -29.03 -13.80
N VAL A 513 16.94 -28.52 -12.57
CA VAL A 513 17.39 -27.14 -12.27
C VAL A 513 18.90 -26.98 -12.49
N ASP A 514 19.66 -28.07 -12.37
CA ASP A 514 21.10 -28.19 -12.53
C ASP A 514 21.56 -28.71 -13.91
N ASP A 515 20.67 -29.01 -14.85
CA ASP A 515 21.02 -29.45 -16.23
C ASP A 515 22.13 -28.57 -16.86
N SER A 516 22.10 -27.26 -16.63
CA SER A 516 23.11 -26.32 -17.14
C SER A 516 24.43 -26.37 -16.36
N ALA A 517 24.37 -26.68 -15.06
CA ALA A 517 25.52 -26.75 -14.16
C ALA A 517 26.29 -28.07 -14.30
N GLU A 518 25.63 -29.18 -14.65
CA GLU A 518 26.31 -30.46 -14.87
C GLU A 518 27.29 -30.43 -16.07
N SER A 519 27.02 -29.56 -17.05
CA SER A 519 27.85 -29.41 -18.25
C SER A 519 29.15 -28.64 -18.03
N SER A 520 29.29 -27.91 -16.92
CA SER A 520 30.46 -27.06 -16.64
C SER A 520 30.99 -27.30 -15.23
N THR A 521 32.30 -27.22 -15.04
CA THR A 521 33.06 -27.77 -13.90
C THR A 521 32.88 -27.03 -12.55
N SER A 522 31.72 -26.43 -12.26
CA SER A 522 31.45 -25.69 -11.01
C SER A 522 30.94 -26.61 -9.90
N ASP A 523 31.88 -27.25 -9.19
CA ASP A 523 31.61 -28.20 -8.10
C ASP A 523 30.78 -27.60 -6.93
N THR A 524 30.94 -26.30 -6.65
CA THR A 524 30.26 -25.62 -5.54
C THR A 524 28.77 -25.39 -5.79
N THR A 525 28.38 -25.03 -7.03
CA THR A 525 26.97 -24.77 -7.38
C THR A 525 26.14 -26.05 -7.32
N LEU A 526 26.70 -27.14 -7.86
CA LEU A 526 26.07 -28.45 -7.86
C LEU A 526 25.80 -28.93 -6.43
N LYS A 527 26.74 -28.72 -5.49
CA LYS A 527 26.53 -29.04 -4.07
C LYS A 527 25.31 -28.33 -3.48
N GLY A 528 25.12 -27.04 -3.75
CA GLY A 528 23.96 -26.28 -3.26
C GLY A 528 22.63 -26.82 -3.79
N VAL A 529 22.56 -27.13 -5.09
CA VAL A 529 21.36 -27.75 -5.68
C VAL A 529 21.07 -29.12 -5.07
N ARG A 530 22.11 -29.96 -4.90
CA ARG A 530 21.97 -31.27 -4.25
C ARG A 530 21.51 -31.16 -2.79
N ARG A 531 21.91 -30.14 -2.04
CA ARG A 531 21.36 -29.88 -0.68
C ARG A 531 19.86 -29.61 -0.71
N ALA A 532 19.39 -28.78 -1.64
CA ALA A 532 17.95 -28.54 -1.82
C ALA A 532 17.19 -29.84 -2.15
N GLN A 533 17.78 -30.71 -2.98
CA GLN A 533 17.20 -32.00 -3.35
C GLN A 533 17.10 -32.96 -2.14
N VAL A 534 18.18 -33.11 -1.37
CA VAL A 534 18.17 -33.92 -0.14
C VAL A 534 17.14 -33.38 0.85
N LYS A 535 17.04 -32.07 1.02
CA LYS A 535 16.02 -31.44 1.87
C LYS A 535 14.61 -31.83 1.45
N LEU A 536 14.26 -31.74 0.17
CA LEU A 536 12.96 -32.18 -0.33
C LEU A 536 12.73 -33.69 -0.12
N ALA A 537 13.75 -34.51 -0.35
CA ALA A 537 13.68 -35.95 -0.11
C ALA A 537 13.35 -36.29 1.35
N THR A 538 13.98 -35.61 2.32
CA THR A 538 13.64 -35.79 3.74
C THR A 538 12.19 -35.42 4.04
N THR A 539 11.65 -34.36 3.42
CA THR A 539 10.23 -34.00 3.55
C THR A 539 9.32 -35.12 3.04
N TYR A 540 9.61 -35.70 1.87
CA TYR A 540 8.81 -36.84 1.37
C TYR A 540 8.89 -38.05 2.28
N MET A 541 10.07 -38.38 2.79
CA MET A 541 10.27 -39.51 3.71
C MET A 541 9.47 -39.34 5.01
N MET A 542 9.48 -38.15 5.61
CA MET A 542 8.70 -37.88 6.82
C MET A 542 7.19 -38.05 6.63
N ASN A 543 6.70 -37.89 5.39
CA ASN A 543 5.29 -38.04 5.05
C ASN A 543 4.97 -39.41 4.42
N GLY A 544 5.88 -40.39 4.52
CA GLY A 544 5.68 -41.76 4.00
C GLY A 544 5.77 -41.88 2.48
N ALA A 545 6.14 -40.83 1.75
CA ALA A 545 6.25 -40.82 0.30
C ALA A 545 7.64 -41.25 -0.19
N GLU A 546 8.13 -42.41 0.28
CA GLU A 546 9.44 -42.96 -0.11
C GLU A 546 9.64 -43.03 -1.64
N PRO A 547 8.66 -43.42 -2.48
CA PRO A 547 8.84 -43.45 -3.93
C PRO A 547 9.28 -42.12 -4.54
N LEU A 548 8.83 -40.99 -4.00
CA LEU A 548 9.24 -39.65 -4.45
C LEU A 548 10.68 -39.32 -4.01
N ALA A 549 11.06 -39.68 -2.79
CA ALA A 549 12.44 -39.55 -2.32
C ALA A 549 13.41 -40.44 -3.12
N ARG A 550 12.97 -41.63 -3.55
CA ARG A 550 13.73 -42.53 -4.43
C ARG A 550 13.96 -41.94 -5.81
N ARG A 551 13.04 -41.15 -6.35
CA ARG A 551 13.25 -40.42 -7.62
C ARG A 551 14.40 -39.42 -7.48
N ILE A 552 14.46 -38.69 -6.37
CA ILE A 552 15.58 -37.78 -6.08
C ILE A 552 16.89 -38.56 -5.92
N GLN A 553 16.88 -39.67 -5.18
CA GLN A 553 18.06 -40.53 -5.04
C GLN A 553 18.55 -41.08 -6.39
N ALA A 554 17.64 -41.48 -7.27
CA ALA A 554 17.97 -42.01 -8.58
C ALA A 554 18.62 -40.95 -9.50
N ASP A 555 18.20 -39.69 -9.38
CA ASP A 555 18.81 -38.55 -10.05
C ASP A 555 20.27 -38.35 -9.60
N MET A 556 20.52 -38.47 -8.30
CA MET A 556 21.83 -38.30 -7.67
C MET A 556 22.75 -39.54 -7.74
N LYS A 557 22.35 -40.64 -8.41
CA LYS A 557 23.02 -41.95 -8.30
C LYS A 557 24.49 -41.96 -8.74
N ASN A 558 24.87 -41.05 -9.64
CA ASN A 558 26.21 -40.97 -10.23
C ASN A 558 27.12 -39.98 -9.49
N GLU A 559 26.64 -39.36 -8.41
CA GLU A 559 27.39 -38.37 -7.65
C GLU A 559 28.58 -39.00 -6.90
N PRO A 560 29.76 -38.35 -6.87
CA PRO A 560 30.92 -38.85 -6.14
C PRO A 560 30.62 -39.04 -4.65
N ALA A 561 31.08 -40.16 -4.07
CA ALA A 561 30.85 -40.48 -2.67
C ALA A 561 31.35 -39.40 -1.70
N GLU A 562 32.48 -38.74 -2.01
CA GLU A 562 33.01 -37.63 -1.23
C GLU A 562 32.07 -36.42 -1.22
N ARG A 563 31.46 -36.09 -2.36
CA ARG A 563 30.50 -35.00 -2.49
C ARG A 563 29.23 -35.31 -1.69
N LEU A 564 28.70 -36.52 -1.81
CA LEU A 564 27.54 -36.97 -1.04
C LEU A 564 27.83 -36.94 0.48
N ARG A 565 29.02 -37.37 0.91
CA ARG A 565 29.43 -37.32 2.32
C ARG A 565 29.55 -35.87 2.82
N SER A 566 30.09 -34.95 2.00
CA SER A 566 30.15 -33.51 2.29
C SER A 566 28.76 -32.93 2.52
N ILE A 567 27.83 -33.16 1.58
CA ILE A 567 26.44 -32.70 1.64
C ILE A 567 25.75 -33.21 2.90
N TRP A 568 25.90 -34.51 3.19
CA TRP A 568 25.34 -35.12 4.40
C TRP A 568 25.88 -34.45 5.67
N GLY A 569 27.19 -34.26 5.77
CA GLY A 569 27.83 -33.61 6.91
C GLY A 569 27.36 -32.16 7.11
N GLU A 570 27.30 -31.37 6.04
CA GLU A 570 26.88 -29.96 6.08
C GLU A 570 25.41 -29.81 6.56
N LEU A 571 24.49 -30.58 5.98
CA LEU A 571 23.08 -30.58 6.37
C LEU A 571 22.87 -31.06 7.81
N ALA A 572 23.63 -32.08 8.22
CA ALA A 572 23.57 -32.61 9.57
C ALA A 572 24.19 -31.68 10.62
N ALA A 573 25.13 -30.81 10.25
CA ALA A 573 25.83 -29.90 11.16
C ALA A 573 25.05 -28.61 11.45
N LEU A 574 24.27 -28.10 10.48
CA LEU A 574 23.56 -26.82 10.63
C LEU A 574 22.48 -26.89 11.74
N ARG A 575 22.56 -26.00 12.74
CA ARG A 575 21.63 -25.93 13.89
C ARG A 575 20.83 -24.63 13.94
N THR A 576 21.41 -23.54 13.50
CA THR A 576 20.75 -22.23 13.51
C THR A 576 19.79 -22.13 12.33
N ARG A 577 18.52 -21.87 12.66
CA ARG A 577 17.50 -21.60 11.65
C ARG A 577 17.74 -20.25 10.98
N GLU A 578 18.15 -19.26 11.75
CA GLU A 578 18.29 -17.87 11.29
C GLU A 578 19.76 -17.51 11.09
N PHE A 579 20.00 -16.54 10.21
CA PHE A 579 21.31 -15.93 10.08
C PHE A 579 21.51 -14.90 11.19
N TRP A 580 22.77 -14.66 11.57
CA TRP A 580 23.13 -13.59 12.52
C TRP A 580 22.97 -12.19 11.90
N GLU A 581 22.97 -12.09 10.56
CA GLU A 581 22.64 -10.88 9.82
C GLU A 581 21.14 -10.80 9.51
N VAL A 582 20.58 -9.59 9.60
CA VAL A 582 19.19 -9.33 9.19
C VAL A 582 19.05 -9.60 7.69
N ASN A 583 18.15 -10.51 7.34
CA ASN A 583 17.75 -10.78 5.96
C ASN A 583 16.23 -10.93 5.82
N ASP A 584 15.74 -10.69 4.60
CA ASP A 584 14.30 -10.64 4.32
C ASP A 584 13.63 -12.02 4.32
N ARG A 585 14.41 -13.11 4.26
CA ARG A 585 13.88 -14.49 4.16
C ARG A 585 13.80 -15.22 5.50
N GLY A 586 14.41 -14.69 6.56
CA GLY A 586 14.38 -15.16 7.95
C GLY A 586 15.11 -16.49 8.22
N SER A 587 14.99 -17.48 7.34
CA SER A 587 15.56 -18.82 7.54
C SER A 587 16.66 -19.21 6.57
N ASN A 588 17.67 -19.92 7.05
CA ASN A 588 18.70 -20.56 6.26
C ASN A 588 18.11 -21.65 5.36
N PHE A 589 18.48 -21.63 4.08
CA PHE A 589 18.01 -22.56 3.06
C PHE A 589 18.27 -24.02 3.40
N ASP A 590 19.43 -24.30 4.00
CA ASP A 590 19.89 -25.64 4.32
C ASP A 590 19.39 -26.14 5.67
N TYR A 591 18.69 -25.30 6.44
CA TYR A 591 18.20 -25.70 7.77
C TYR A 591 17.18 -26.84 7.64
N LEU A 592 17.39 -27.88 8.43
CA LEU A 592 16.52 -29.03 8.60
C LEU A 592 16.10 -29.14 10.07
N THR A 593 14.83 -29.47 10.31
CA THR A 593 14.36 -29.82 11.66
C THR A 593 15.03 -31.11 12.14
N ASP A 594 14.97 -31.40 13.44
CA ASP A 594 15.58 -32.63 13.97
C ASP A 594 14.87 -33.89 13.44
N GLU A 595 13.56 -33.80 13.17
CA GLU A 595 12.81 -34.85 12.48
C GLU A 595 13.32 -35.07 11.06
N GLN A 596 13.57 -34.00 10.30
CA GLN A 596 14.16 -34.12 8.96
C GLN A 596 15.59 -34.69 9.01
N LYS A 597 16.40 -34.25 9.97
CA LYS A 597 17.77 -34.76 10.16
C LYS A 597 17.79 -36.26 10.49
N SER A 598 16.79 -36.77 11.20
CA SER A 598 16.66 -38.21 11.47
C SER A 598 16.52 -39.05 10.19
N GLN A 599 16.05 -38.45 9.09
CA GLN A 599 15.91 -39.12 7.79
C GLN A 599 17.21 -39.14 6.98
N LEU A 600 18.21 -38.29 7.31
CA LEU A 600 19.45 -38.20 6.53
C LEU A 600 20.21 -39.55 6.48
N PRO A 601 20.47 -40.26 7.60
CA PRO A 601 21.13 -41.57 7.54
C PRO A 601 20.34 -42.59 6.72
N ILE A 602 19.00 -42.54 6.78
CA ILE A 602 18.16 -43.44 6.00
C ILE A 602 18.31 -43.14 4.50
N PHE A 603 18.21 -41.88 4.09
CA PHE A 603 18.36 -41.46 2.70
C PHE A 603 19.76 -41.81 2.15
N PHE A 604 20.82 -41.47 2.90
CA PHE A 604 22.20 -41.76 2.46
C PHE A 604 22.53 -43.25 2.47
N SER A 605 21.79 -44.08 3.20
CA SER A 605 21.96 -45.54 3.15
C SER A 605 21.62 -46.13 1.78
N TRP A 606 20.84 -45.43 0.97
CA TRP A 606 20.44 -45.88 -0.36
C TRP A 606 21.57 -45.77 -1.40
N PHE A 607 22.65 -45.07 -1.08
CA PHE A 607 23.84 -44.99 -1.94
C PHE A 607 24.83 -46.10 -1.57
N PRO A 608 25.21 -46.98 -2.51
CA PRO A 608 26.09 -48.12 -2.21
C PRO A 608 27.40 -47.73 -1.53
N ALA A 609 27.97 -46.60 -1.91
CA ALA A 609 29.23 -46.09 -1.37
C ALA A 609 29.15 -45.59 0.09
N LEU A 610 27.96 -45.19 0.56
CA LEU A 610 27.74 -44.65 1.91
C LEU A 610 26.91 -45.60 2.80
N ASN A 611 26.39 -46.70 2.24
CA ASN A 611 25.46 -47.61 2.90
C ASN A 611 25.92 -48.06 4.30
N ARG A 612 27.17 -48.52 4.43
CA ARG A 612 27.70 -49.03 5.70
C ARG A 612 27.75 -47.93 6.78
N GLU A 613 28.30 -46.78 6.43
CA GLU A 613 28.44 -45.61 7.33
C GLU A 613 27.08 -45.06 7.75
N ALA A 614 26.13 -45.01 6.81
CA ALA A 614 24.77 -44.52 7.02
C ALA A 614 23.94 -45.44 7.93
N ILE A 615 24.03 -46.76 7.76
CA ILE A 615 23.39 -47.73 8.66
C ILE A 615 23.98 -47.63 10.07
N GLU A 616 25.29 -47.44 10.18
CA GLU A 616 25.95 -47.26 11.48
C GLU A 616 25.49 -45.97 12.18
N ALA A 617 25.41 -44.86 11.45
CA ALA A 617 24.88 -43.60 11.97
C ALA A 617 23.42 -43.72 12.42
N ALA A 618 22.57 -44.36 11.61
CA ALA A 618 21.17 -44.63 11.95
C ALA A 618 21.03 -45.46 13.24
N ARG A 619 21.82 -46.55 13.38
CA ARG A 619 21.82 -47.38 14.59
C ARG A 619 22.27 -46.65 15.84
N LYS A 620 23.21 -45.71 15.68
CA LYS A 620 23.76 -44.89 16.78
C LYS A 620 22.92 -43.64 17.09
N GLY A 621 21.83 -43.40 16.34
CA GLY A 621 21.02 -42.18 16.48
C GLY A 621 21.76 -40.90 16.08
N LEU A 622 22.79 -41.00 15.23
CA LEU A 622 23.56 -39.86 14.75
C LEU A 622 22.93 -39.29 13.47
N PHE A 623 22.86 -37.96 13.38
CA PHE A 623 22.37 -37.29 12.17
C PHE A 623 23.39 -37.22 11.04
N GLY A 624 24.69 -37.17 11.36
CA GLY A 624 25.78 -36.96 10.40
C GLY A 624 26.62 -38.22 10.14
N PRO A 625 27.53 -38.16 9.15
CA PRO A 625 28.43 -39.27 8.83
C PRO A 625 29.40 -39.59 9.98
N PRO A 626 29.87 -40.84 10.09
CA PRO A 626 30.88 -41.23 11.07
C PRO A 626 32.14 -40.36 10.94
N GLY A 627 32.62 -39.80 12.05
CA GLY A 627 33.80 -38.92 12.05
C GLY A 627 33.52 -37.46 11.68
N ALA A 628 32.30 -37.10 11.29
CA ALA A 628 31.88 -35.71 11.37
C ALA A 628 31.98 -35.25 12.83
N ALA A 629 32.41 -34.00 13.05
CA ALA A 629 32.54 -33.45 14.39
C ALA A 629 31.26 -33.74 15.20
N VAL A 630 31.42 -34.33 16.38
CA VAL A 630 30.32 -34.46 17.35
C VAL A 630 30.02 -33.03 17.80
N VAL A 631 29.12 -32.37 17.08
CA VAL A 631 28.64 -31.05 17.48
C VAL A 631 27.74 -31.28 18.69
N SER A 632 28.29 -30.99 19.88
CA SER A 632 27.60 -31.14 21.16
C SER A 632 26.27 -30.41 21.16
N VAL A 633 25.25 -31.03 21.75
CA VAL A 633 23.84 -30.57 21.77
C VAL A 633 23.62 -29.21 22.45
N ASN A 634 24.64 -28.57 23.01
CA ASN A 634 24.49 -27.28 23.69
C ASN A 634 25.54 -26.26 23.23
N ALA A 635 25.03 -25.16 22.67
CA ALA A 635 25.40 -23.75 22.89
C ALA A 635 25.50 -22.94 21.58
N PRO A 636 25.19 -21.64 21.69
CA PRO A 636 23.88 -21.01 21.48
C PRO A 636 23.49 -20.84 20.01
#